data_AF-A0A7C2ACI3-F1
#
_entry.id   AF-A0A7C2ACI3-F1
#
_cell.length_a   1.000
_cell.length_b   1.000
_cell.length_c   1.000
_cell.angle_alpha   90.00
_cell.angle_beta   90.00
_cell.angle_gamma   90.00
#
_symmetry.space_group_name_H-M   'P 1'
#
loop_
_entity.id
_entity.type
_entity.pdbx_description
1 polymer ?
#
loop_
_entity_poly.entity_id
_entity_poly.type
_entity_poly.pdbx_seq_one_letter_code
_entity_poly.pdbx_strand_id
1 'polypeptide(L)'
;PGNYEDLEQADLLVLAGSNLAWCHPVLLQRIYAAKEKRPQLKIVVIDPRHTPTCEIADTHLAIKSGSDAWLFNGLLDFLRRNDHLDYDFLENATEGFASALQAARQSSGSIPTVAQQCGLEEEHIVNFFRLFARTEKVVTVYSQGISQSSSGTDKVNCIINCHLATGRLGKPGMGPFSVTGQPNAMGGREVGALANQLAAHMDFDPQHRGLVQEFWQSPHIPAEAGLKAVDLFAAVAKGEVKAVWIMATNPVVSLPNADAVKQALAQCELVVVSDCVRHTDTTAYAHVLLPALTWGEKDGTVTNSERRISRQRAFLNAPGEAKPDWWIISQVAQRMGYAQHFAYSSAAEIFREHAALSGYKNNGTRDFDLSGLLPLSDEEYQTLKPIQWPVCQPREDLQGFENLGGLRGTPRMFGDRRFYTSSGKAQLISITPRTPVNLPDVKFPLILNTGRIRDQWHTMTRTGKSVRLLRHVDESYVEIHPDDALAADIRDGSLVQVTSRLGQWVGRAKVSDTQQIGNVFVPMHFNAQNSGCARVGALVMPTTDPISGQPEFKHTPVRIVSYRPAWQGFVLSKQPLTLPTENIDYWVKIPSDNCWRYELAGETKPDNWADWTHQYLGEKLEWLEYQDRATGRYRCANIVEGHLNICMFIGKDENLPSRSSIIALFARDSLTPAERMGLLTGHANDDRDSIVCSCFSVGRNALFKAIYEQGLNTPAQIGEALKAGSNCSSCIPELKGLIAKVGGQGKKVA
;
A
#
# COMPACT_ATOMS: atom_id res chain seq x y z
N PRO A 1 2.53 -20.21 11.26
CA PRO A 1 3.19 -19.08 10.56
C PRO A 1 4.71 -19.06 10.78
N GLY A 2 5.47 -18.69 9.75
CA GLY A 2 6.94 -18.61 9.77
C GLY A 2 7.48 -17.26 10.28
N ASN A 3 8.77 -17.02 10.05
CA ASN A 3 9.48 -15.76 10.33
C ASN A 3 10.17 -15.20 9.06
N TYR A 4 10.79 -14.03 9.14
CA TYR A 4 11.44 -13.44 7.98
C TYR A 4 12.73 -14.16 7.53
N GLU A 5 13.36 -14.97 8.38
CA GLU A 5 14.51 -15.80 7.98
C GLU A 5 14.08 -16.93 7.04
N ASP A 6 12.80 -17.35 7.09
CA ASP A 6 12.28 -18.34 6.14
C ASP A 6 12.35 -17.84 4.70
N LEU A 7 12.25 -16.52 4.49
CA LEU A 7 12.44 -15.91 3.17
C LEU A 7 13.88 -16.07 2.66
N GLU A 8 14.86 -16.10 3.57
CA GLU A 8 16.28 -16.22 3.24
C GLU A 8 16.70 -17.68 3.06
N GLN A 9 16.03 -18.58 3.79
CA GLN A 9 16.36 -20.01 3.85
C GLN A 9 15.61 -20.87 2.83
N ALA A 10 14.58 -20.31 2.17
CA ALA A 10 13.85 -20.99 1.10
C ALA A 10 14.76 -21.34 -0.09
N ASP A 11 14.44 -22.44 -0.78
CA ASP A 11 15.01 -22.79 -2.09
C ASP A 11 14.11 -22.29 -3.24
N LEU A 12 12.82 -22.10 -2.96
CA LEU A 12 11.85 -21.45 -3.84
C LEU A 12 11.02 -20.40 -3.08
N LEU A 13 11.05 -19.16 -3.57
CA LEU A 13 10.14 -18.10 -3.18
C LEU A 13 9.07 -17.91 -4.25
N VAL A 14 7.80 -18.03 -3.87
CA VAL A 14 6.66 -17.68 -4.72
C VAL A 14 6.05 -16.38 -4.20
N LEU A 15 6.15 -15.30 -4.96
CA LEU A 15 5.61 -13.98 -4.62
C LEU A 15 4.29 -13.77 -5.36
N ALA A 16 3.17 -14.04 -4.69
CA ALA A 16 1.83 -14.00 -5.28
C ALA A 16 1.08 -12.71 -4.92
N GLY A 17 0.75 -11.90 -5.93
CA GLY A 17 0.03 -10.64 -5.76
C GLY A 17 0.76 -9.66 -4.82
N SER A 18 2.10 -9.61 -4.90
CA SER A 18 2.95 -8.87 -3.97
C SER A 18 4.10 -8.15 -4.69
N ASN A 19 4.14 -6.83 -4.57
CA ASN A 19 5.24 -5.99 -5.03
C ASN A 19 6.12 -5.55 -3.85
N LEU A 20 6.98 -6.46 -3.36
CA LEU A 20 7.87 -6.20 -2.22
C LEU A 20 8.83 -5.03 -2.48
N ALA A 21 9.20 -4.77 -3.74
CA ALA A 21 10.09 -3.65 -4.08
C ALA A 21 9.57 -2.29 -3.62
N TRP A 22 8.26 -2.10 -3.61
CA TRP A 22 7.65 -0.85 -3.17
C TRP A 22 6.94 -0.96 -1.83
N CYS A 23 6.37 -2.12 -1.50
CA CYS A 23 5.60 -2.29 -0.27
C CYS A 23 6.45 -2.71 0.92
N HIS A 24 7.55 -3.45 0.70
CA HIS A 24 8.38 -4.04 1.75
C HIS A 24 9.88 -4.06 1.36
N PRO A 25 10.48 -2.89 1.06
CA PRO A 25 11.82 -2.82 0.48
C PRO A 25 12.90 -3.48 1.35
N VAL A 26 12.77 -3.43 2.68
CA VAL A 26 13.69 -4.11 3.61
C VAL A 26 13.62 -5.64 3.46
N LEU A 27 12.42 -6.22 3.28
CA LEU A 27 12.29 -7.66 3.04
C LEU A 27 12.87 -8.04 1.67
N LEU A 28 12.66 -7.20 0.65
CA LEU A 28 13.26 -7.43 -0.66
C LEU A 28 14.81 -7.42 -0.58
N GLN A 29 15.40 -6.49 0.17
CA GLN A 29 16.86 -6.45 0.39
C GLN A 29 17.40 -7.72 1.04
N ARG A 30 16.68 -8.28 2.01
CA ARG A 30 17.03 -9.57 2.62
C ARG A 30 17.01 -10.69 1.59
N ILE A 31 15.99 -10.73 0.72
CA ILE A 31 15.89 -11.69 -0.39
C ILE A 31 17.03 -11.51 -1.40
N TYR A 32 17.38 -10.26 -1.76
CA TYR A 32 18.54 -9.98 -2.63
C TYR A 32 19.83 -10.56 -2.04
N ALA A 33 20.12 -10.25 -0.78
CA ALA A 33 21.32 -10.73 -0.10
C ALA A 33 21.33 -12.27 0.01
N ALA A 34 20.17 -12.89 0.22
CA ALA A 34 20.04 -14.34 0.23
C ALA A 34 20.33 -14.94 -1.15
N LYS A 35 19.76 -14.37 -2.22
CA LYS A 35 19.98 -14.83 -3.61
C LYS A 35 21.42 -14.65 -4.08
N GLU A 36 22.08 -13.57 -3.69
CA GLU A 36 23.49 -13.34 -3.99
C GLU A 36 24.38 -14.42 -3.36
N LYS A 37 24.11 -14.80 -2.10
CA LYS A 37 24.83 -15.88 -1.40
C LYS A 37 24.43 -17.27 -1.88
N ARG A 38 23.22 -17.42 -2.41
CA ARG A 38 22.61 -18.69 -2.86
C ARG A 38 22.03 -18.52 -4.26
N PRO A 39 22.84 -18.47 -5.34
CA PRO A 39 22.36 -18.27 -6.71
C PRO A 39 21.34 -19.32 -7.18
N GLN A 40 21.27 -20.48 -6.52
CA GLN A 40 20.29 -21.53 -6.76
C GLN A 40 18.87 -21.22 -6.24
N LEU A 41 18.72 -20.23 -5.34
CA LEU A 41 17.40 -19.77 -4.87
C LEU A 41 16.56 -19.31 -6.06
N LYS A 42 15.42 -19.98 -6.28
CA LYS A 42 14.47 -19.64 -7.33
C LYS A 42 13.38 -18.70 -6.84
N ILE A 43 13.07 -17.70 -7.64
CA ILE A 43 12.03 -16.71 -7.33
C ILE A 43 11.00 -16.71 -8.47
N VAL A 44 9.75 -16.99 -8.14
CA VAL A 44 8.61 -16.90 -9.06
C VAL A 44 7.73 -15.74 -8.61
N VAL A 45 7.44 -14.81 -9.52
CA VAL A 45 6.47 -13.73 -9.28
C VAL A 45 5.18 -14.06 -10.01
N ILE A 46 4.06 -14.08 -9.29
CA ILE A 46 2.71 -14.24 -9.85
C ILE A 46 2.00 -12.90 -9.66
N ASP A 47 1.94 -12.12 -10.73
CA ASP A 47 1.31 -10.79 -10.75
C ASP A 47 0.91 -10.47 -12.19
N PRO A 48 -0.32 -10.00 -12.47
CA PRO A 48 -0.68 -9.57 -13.83
C PRO A 48 0.27 -8.51 -14.40
N ARG A 49 0.89 -7.70 -13.53
CA ARG A 49 1.79 -6.62 -13.92
C ARG A 49 3.24 -7.04 -13.82
N HIS A 50 4.07 -6.58 -14.76
CA HIS A 50 5.53 -6.70 -14.61
C HIS A 50 6.04 -5.62 -13.63
N THR A 51 5.86 -5.88 -12.34
CA THR A 51 6.29 -4.96 -11.28
C THR A 51 7.81 -4.97 -11.10
N PRO A 52 8.43 -3.97 -10.44
CA PRO A 52 9.88 -3.98 -10.19
C PRO A 52 10.39 -5.14 -9.34
N THR A 53 9.50 -5.89 -8.68
CA THR A 53 9.87 -7.14 -8.00
C THR A 53 10.26 -8.23 -9.02
N CYS A 54 9.79 -8.16 -10.27
CA CYS A 54 10.14 -9.10 -11.33
C CYS A 54 11.63 -9.06 -11.71
N GLU A 55 12.34 -7.97 -11.41
CA GLU A 55 13.78 -7.79 -11.68
C GLU A 55 14.70 -8.79 -10.97
N ILE A 56 14.19 -9.51 -9.96
CA ILE A 56 14.90 -10.60 -9.29
C ILE A 56 14.29 -11.97 -9.55
N ALA A 57 13.16 -12.01 -10.26
CA ALA A 57 12.45 -13.24 -10.52
C ALA A 57 13.23 -14.08 -11.56
N ASP A 58 13.25 -15.39 -11.33
CA ASP A 58 13.62 -16.36 -12.37
C ASP A 58 12.45 -16.59 -13.33
N THR A 59 11.22 -16.35 -12.89
CA THR A 59 10.01 -16.53 -13.69
C THR A 59 8.94 -15.55 -13.26
N HIS A 60 8.29 -14.90 -14.23
CA HIS A 60 7.11 -14.07 -14.03
C HIS A 60 5.91 -14.75 -14.69
N LEU A 61 4.86 -14.99 -13.89
CA LEU A 61 3.59 -15.52 -14.33
C LEU A 61 2.56 -14.38 -14.35
N ALA A 62 2.40 -13.79 -15.53
CA ALA A 62 1.48 -12.70 -15.78
C ALA A 62 0.03 -13.22 -15.91
N ILE A 63 -0.54 -13.70 -14.80
CA ILE A 63 -1.88 -14.30 -14.81
C ILE A 63 -2.98 -13.25 -15.07
N LYS A 64 -4.12 -13.69 -15.59
CA LYS A 64 -5.35 -12.89 -15.65
C LYS A 64 -5.79 -12.51 -14.24
N SER A 65 -6.11 -11.23 -14.02
CA SER A 65 -6.63 -10.74 -12.73
C SER A 65 -7.84 -11.58 -12.27
N GLY A 66 -7.76 -12.11 -11.05
CA GLY A 66 -8.81 -12.95 -10.47
C GLY A 66 -8.54 -14.46 -10.53
N SER A 67 -7.61 -14.92 -11.36
CA SER A 67 -7.45 -16.35 -11.68
C SER A 67 -6.60 -17.18 -10.70
N ASP A 68 -6.18 -16.59 -9.58
CA ASP A 68 -5.21 -17.19 -8.64
C ASP A 68 -5.64 -18.56 -8.10
N ALA A 69 -6.93 -18.72 -7.79
CA ALA A 69 -7.47 -19.95 -7.21
C ALA A 69 -7.40 -21.14 -8.17
N TRP A 70 -7.54 -20.93 -9.49
CA TRP A 70 -7.36 -21.99 -10.48
C TRP A 70 -5.90 -22.46 -10.55
N LEU A 71 -4.94 -21.54 -10.47
CA LEU A 71 -3.52 -21.87 -10.47
C LEU A 71 -3.17 -22.79 -9.29
N PHE A 72 -3.57 -22.41 -8.08
CA PHE A 72 -3.23 -23.17 -6.87
C PHE A 72 -4.07 -24.45 -6.70
N ASN A 73 -5.33 -24.48 -7.16
CA ASN A 73 -6.07 -25.74 -7.25
C ASN A 73 -5.43 -26.70 -8.26
N GLY A 74 -5.02 -26.19 -9.42
CA GLY A 74 -4.28 -26.98 -10.41
C GLY A 74 -2.98 -27.55 -9.83
N LEU A 75 -2.26 -26.75 -9.01
CA LEU A 75 -1.06 -27.18 -8.32
C LEU A 75 -1.37 -28.31 -7.32
N LEU A 76 -2.44 -28.19 -6.53
CA LEU A 76 -2.85 -29.23 -5.58
C LEU A 76 -3.13 -30.57 -6.29
N ASP A 77 -3.88 -30.54 -7.39
CA ASP A 77 -4.13 -31.76 -8.18
C ASP A 77 -2.85 -32.30 -8.83
N PHE A 78 -1.98 -31.42 -9.34
CA PHE A 78 -0.69 -31.81 -9.90
C PHE A 78 0.20 -32.51 -8.87
N LEU A 79 0.28 -31.99 -7.63
CA LEU A 79 1.02 -32.59 -6.53
C LEU A 79 0.53 -34.01 -6.24
N ARG A 80 -0.79 -34.21 -6.24
CA ARG A 80 -1.40 -35.54 -6.06
C ARG A 80 -1.10 -36.50 -7.21
N ARG A 81 -1.14 -36.04 -8.46
CA ARG A 81 -0.91 -36.88 -9.66
C ARG A 81 0.55 -37.30 -9.81
N ASN A 82 1.49 -36.52 -9.27
CA ASN A 82 2.92 -36.76 -9.36
C ASN A 82 3.54 -37.24 -8.03
N ASP A 83 2.71 -37.69 -7.08
CA ASP A 83 3.13 -38.29 -5.81
C ASP A 83 4.06 -37.41 -4.94
N HIS A 84 3.77 -36.11 -4.87
CA HIS A 84 4.51 -35.13 -4.06
C HIS A 84 3.75 -34.72 -2.79
N LEU A 85 2.93 -35.61 -2.24
CA LEU A 85 2.18 -35.35 -1.02
C LEU A 85 2.91 -35.88 0.21
N ASP A 86 2.72 -35.22 1.35
CA ASP A 86 3.14 -35.75 2.65
C ASP A 86 1.97 -36.53 3.26
N TYR A 87 1.88 -37.83 2.96
CA TYR A 87 0.77 -38.68 3.41
C TYR A 87 0.73 -38.84 4.94
N ASP A 88 1.89 -38.91 5.60
CA ASP A 88 1.98 -38.99 7.07
C ASP A 88 1.43 -37.72 7.71
N PHE A 89 1.83 -36.54 7.21
CA PHE A 89 1.29 -35.27 7.68
C PHE A 89 -0.22 -35.16 7.40
N LEU A 90 -0.67 -35.55 6.20
CA LEU A 90 -2.08 -35.50 5.83
C LEU A 90 -2.95 -36.36 6.76
N GLU A 91 -2.53 -37.59 7.07
CA GLU A 91 -3.28 -38.52 7.93
C GLU A 91 -3.28 -38.06 9.39
N ASN A 92 -2.11 -37.67 9.90
CA ASN A 92 -1.93 -37.43 11.33
C ASN A 92 -2.21 -35.99 11.76
N ALA A 93 -2.04 -35.01 10.88
CA ALA A 93 -2.09 -33.59 11.23
C ALA A 93 -3.13 -32.77 10.47
N THR A 94 -3.87 -33.37 9.53
CA THR A 94 -4.88 -32.64 8.74
C THR A 94 -6.24 -33.36 8.64
N GLU A 95 -7.24 -32.61 8.20
CA GLU A 95 -8.55 -33.10 7.78
C GLU A 95 -9.04 -32.35 6.53
N GLY A 96 -10.04 -32.90 5.83
CA GLY A 96 -10.65 -32.25 4.65
C GLY A 96 -9.96 -32.47 3.30
N PHE A 97 -8.78 -33.11 3.25
CA PHE A 97 -7.98 -33.29 2.03
C PHE A 97 -8.76 -33.87 0.84
N ALA A 98 -9.55 -34.93 1.05
CA ALA A 98 -10.28 -35.59 -0.03
C ALA A 98 -11.26 -34.64 -0.74
N SER A 99 -12.00 -33.83 0.03
CA SER A 99 -12.94 -32.84 -0.52
C SER A 99 -12.23 -31.71 -1.26
N ALA A 100 -11.12 -31.20 -0.68
CA ALA A 100 -10.31 -30.15 -1.30
C ALA A 100 -9.71 -30.61 -2.64
N LEU A 101 -9.18 -31.84 -2.69
CA LEU A 101 -8.66 -32.43 -3.91
C LEU A 101 -9.75 -32.66 -4.96
N GLN A 102 -10.96 -33.06 -4.55
CA GLN A 102 -12.08 -33.24 -5.48
C GLN A 102 -12.46 -31.91 -6.15
N ALA A 103 -12.60 -30.83 -5.37
CA ALA A 103 -12.89 -29.50 -5.91
C ALA A 103 -11.74 -28.98 -6.81
N ALA A 104 -10.49 -29.23 -6.43
CA ALA A 104 -9.33 -28.90 -7.24
C ALA A 104 -9.34 -29.63 -8.60
N ARG A 105 -9.66 -30.93 -8.62
CA ARG A 105 -9.81 -31.72 -9.86
C ARG A 105 -10.93 -31.22 -10.75
N GLN A 106 -12.09 -30.96 -10.18
CA GLN A 106 -13.26 -30.51 -10.93
C GLN A 106 -13.04 -29.14 -11.58
N SER A 107 -12.37 -28.22 -10.87
CA SER A 107 -12.13 -26.87 -11.37
C SER A 107 -10.88 -26.74 -12.24
N SER A 108 -9.84 -27.53 -11.96
CA SER A 108 -8.46 -27.25 -12.40
C SER A 108 -7.64 -28.53 -12.69
N GLY A 109 -8.28 -29.68 -12.92
CA GLY A 109 -7.61 -30.99 -13.02
C GLY A 109 -6.74 -31.23 -14.26
N SER A 110 -6.59 -30.25 -15.17
CA SER A 110 -5.77 -30.37 -16.37
C SER A 110 -4.94 -29.10 -16.62
N ILE A 111 -3.73 -29.28 -17.20
CA ILE A 111 -2.85 -28.16 -17.57
C ILE A 111 -3.54 -27.21 -18.57
N PRO A 112 -4.19 -27.69 -19.66
CA PRO A 112 -4.90 -26.80 -20.59
C PRO A 112 -5.98 -25.96 -19.91
N THR A 113 -6.76 -26.55 -18.98
CA THR A 113 -7.79 -25.83 -18.22
C THR A 113 -7.16 -24.71 -17.39
N VAL A 114 -6.10 -25.00 -16.63
CA VAL A 114 -5.42 -23.99 -15.80
C VAL A 114 -4.82 -22.89 -16.66
N ALA A 115 -4.12 -23.25 -17.74
CA ALA A 115 -3.52 -22.32 -18.70
C ALA A 115 -4.56 -21.34 -19.26
N GLN A 116 -5.71 -21.87 -19.73
CA GLN A 116 -6.81 -21.08 -20.25
C GLN A 116 -7.39 -20.10 -19.21
N GLN A 117 -7.65 -20.58 -17.99
CA GLN A 117 -8.24 -19.74 -16.93
C GLN A 117 -7.28 -18.66 -16.44
N CYS A 118 -5.99 -19.00 -16.36
CA CYS A 118 -4.94 -18.08 -15.97
C CYS A 118 -4.48 -17.15 -17.10
N GLY A 119 -4.85 -17.39 -18.36
CA GLY A 119 -4.34 -16.63 -19.49
C GLY A 119 -2.83 -16.80 -19.68
N LEU A 120 -2.31 -18.01 -19.45
CA LEU A 120 -0.90 -18.35 -19.57
C LEU A 120 -0.71 -19.48 -20.58
N GLU A 121 0.50 -19.57 -21.14
CA GLU A 121 0.93 -20.75 -21.89
C GLU A 121 1.02 -22.00 -20.99
N GLU A 122 0.66 -23.16 -21.54
CA GLU A 122 0.69 -24.44 -20.81
C GLU A 122 2.08 -24.76 -20.24
N GLU A 123 3.14 -24.41 -20.97
CA GLU A 123 4.52 -24.61 -20.55
C GLU A 123 4.82 -23.86 -19.23
N HIS A 124 4.34 -22.63 -19.07
CA HIS A 124 4.53 -21.85 -17.85
C HIS A 124 3.88 -22.53 -16.65
N ILE A 125 2.68 -23.09 -16.82
CA ILE A 125 1.97 -23.84 -15.77
C ILE A 125 2.78 -25.08 -15.38
N VAL A 126 3.20 -25.88 -16.36
CA VAL A 126 3.95 -27.12 -16.12
C VAL A 126 5.28 -26.82 -15.43
N ASN A 127 6.01 -25.80 -15.88
CA ASN A 127 7.31 -25.43 -15.30
C ASN A 127 7.17 -24.98 -13.86
N PHE A 128 6.17 -24.15 -13.55
CA PHE A 128 5.88 -23.73 -12.18
C PHE A 128 5.48 -24.92 -11.28
N PHE A 129 4.57 -25.77 -11.75
CA PHE A 129 4.10 -26.92 -10.97
C PHE A 129 5.22 -27.91 -10.68
N ARG A 130 6.05 -28.24 -11.68
CA ARG A 130 7.23 -29.10 -11.49
C ARG A 130 8.23 -28.49 -10.51
N LEU A 131 8.49 -27.19 -10.63
CA LEU A 131 9.40 -26.49 -9.73
C LEU A 131 8.91 -26.52 -8.28
N PHE A 132 7.62 -26.24 -8.05
CA PHE A 132 7.02 -26.29 -6.72
C PHE A 132 7.03 -27.72 -6.15
N ALA A 133 6.65 -28.70 -6.96
CA ALA A 133 6.54 -30.10 -6.53
C ALA A 133 7.89 -30.68 -6.07
N ARG A 134 8.96 -30.46 -6.85
CA ARG A 134 10.29 -31.00 -6.55
C ARG A 134 11.07 -30.26 -5.45
N THR A 135 10.63 -29.07 -5.05
CA THR A 135 11.38 -28.24 -4.10
C THR A 135 10.80 -28.41 -2.70
N GLU A 136 11.62 -28.81 -1.74
CA GLU A 136 11.17 -29.03 -0.36
C GLU A 136 10.93 -27.69 0.37
N LYS A 137 11.94 -26.79 0.35
CA LYS A 137 11.89 -25.49 1.02
C LYS A 137 11.21 -24.43 0.18
N VAL A 138 9.88 -24.37 0.28
CA VAL A 138 9.07 -23.39 -0.45
C VAL A 138 8.41 -22.42 0.51
N VAL A 139 8.59 -21.12 0.28
CA VAL A 139 7.80 -20.07 0.91
C VAL A 139 6.92 -19.39 -0.13
N THR A 140 5.62 -19.32 0.12
CA THR A 140 4.69 -18.53 -0.71
C THR A 140 4.30 -17.27 0.03
N VAL A 141 4.82 -16.14 -0.43
CA VAL A 141 4.49 -14.82 0.08
C VAL A 141 3.27 -14.30 -0.66
N TYR A 142 2.23 -13.88 0.07
CA TYR A 142 1.04 -13.27 -0.53
C TYR A 142 0.62 -11.99 0.19
N SER A 143 -0.12 -11.16 -0.54
CA SER A 143 -0.48 -9.79 -0.15
C SER A 143 -1.82 -9.36 -0.79
N GLN A 144 -2.01 -8.06 -0.96
CA GLN A 144 -3.23 -7.41 -1.41
C GLN A 144 -3.67 -7.79 -2.84
N GLY A 145 -2.76 -8.28 -3.69
CA GLY A 145 -3.15 -8.83 -5.00
C GLY A 145 -4.02 -10.09 -4.89
N ILE A 146 -3.86 -10.83 -3.79
CA ILE A 146 -4.70 -11.99 -3.45
C ILE A 146 -5.91 -11.56 -2.62
N SER A 147 -5.70 -10.79 -1.54
CA SER A 147 -6.74 -10.55 -0.54
C SER A 147 -7.78 -9.50 -0.95
N GLN A 148 -7.44 -8.49 -1.77
CA GLN A 148 -8.39 -7.46 -2.20
C GLN A 148 -9.18 -7.89 -3.45
N SER A 149 -10.01 -8.90 -3.24
CA SER A 149 -10.80 -9.62 -4.24
C SER A 149 -12.12 -10.07 -3.63
N SER A 150 -13.19 -10.22 -4.42
CA SER A 150 -14.47 -10.79 -3.96
C SER A 150 -14.41 -12.27 -3.55
N SER A 151 -13.28 -12.94 -3.77
CA SER A 151 -12.99 -14.31 -3.35
C SER A 151 -11.61 -14.42 -2.70
N GLY A 152 -11.16 -13.37 -2.01
CA GLY A 152 -9.81 -13.28 -1.44
C GLY A 152 -9.53 -14.40 -0.42
N THR A 153 -10.52 -14.75 0.40
CA THR A 153 -10.38 -15.83 1.41
C THR A 153 -10.15 -17.19 0.73
N ASP A 154 -10.91 -17.47 -0.33
CA ASP A 154 -10.80 -18.71 -1.11
C ASP A 154 -9.42 -18.85 -1.76
N LYS A 155 -8.88 -17.76 -2.31
CA LYS A 155 -7.54 -17.76 -2.94
C LYS A 155 -6.43 -18.03 -1.92
N VAL A 156 -6.52 -17.43 -0.72
CA VAL A 156 -5.57 -17.70 0.37
C VAL A 156 -5.65 -19.17 0.79
N ASN A 157 -6.85 -19.73 0.90
CA ASN A 157 -7.04 -21.15 1.22
C ASN A 157 -6.45 -22.08 0.16
N CYS A 158 -6.53 -21.74 -1.13
CA CYS A 158 -5.88 -22.53 -2.19
C CYS A 158 -4.35 -22.57 -2.01
N ILE A 159 -3.73 -21.45 -1.65
CA ILE A 159 -2.29 -21.39 -1.32
C ILE A 159 -1.99 -22.28 -0.11
N ILE A 160 -2.75 -22.13 0.97
CA ILE A 160 -2.55 -22.87 2.22
C ILE A 160 -2.72 -24.39 1.99
N ASN A 161 -3.73 -24.80 1.22
CA ASN A 161 -3.96 -26.20 0.87
C ASN A 161 -2.72 -26.85 0.22
N CYS A 162 -2.00 -26.14 -0.65
CA CYS A 162 -0.79 -26.66 -1.28
C CYS A 162 0.34 -26.90 -0.25
N HIS A 163 0.48 -26.02 0.74
CA HIS A 163 1.48 -26.17 1.81
C HIS A 163 1.08 -27.26 2.82
N LEU A 164 -0.20 -27.37 3.16
CA LEU A 164 -0.73 -28.46 3.99
C LEU A 164 -0.55 -29.82 3.32
N ALA A 165 -0.89 -29.94 2.03
CA ALA A 165 -0.77 -31.17 1.26
C ALA A 165 0.68 -31.68 1.13
N THR A 166 1.66 -30.80 1.32
CA THR A 166 3.09 -31.11 1.22
C THR A 166 3.81 -31.10 2.57
N GLY A 167 3.10 -30.87 3.69
CA GLY A 167 3.71 -30.82 5.02
C GLY A 167 4.70 -29.67 5.23
N ARG A 168 4.67 -28.62 4.39
CA ARG A 168 5.64 -27.51 4.35
C ARG A 168 5.28 -26.41 5.33
N LEU A 169 5.25 -26.73 6.63
CA LEU A 169 4.90 -25.80 7.72
C LEU A 169 5.82 -25.98 8.92
N GLY A 170 6.00 -24.90 9.69
CA GLY A 170 6.71 -24.94 10.98
C GLY A 170 8.21 -25.26 10.89
N LYS A 171 8.76 -25.38 9.69
CA LYS A 171 10.17 -25.72 9.41
C LYS A 171 10.88 -24.55 8.71
N PRO A 172 12.21 -24.44 8.86
CA PRO A 172 12.97 -23.35 8.24
C PRO A 172 12.87 -23.34 6.71
N GLY A 173 12.56 -22.17 6.15
CA GLY A 173 12.43 -21.98 4.70
C GLY A 173 11.15 -22.57 4.10
N MET A 174 10.10 -22.79 4.92
CA MET A 174 8.85 -23.40 4.48
C MET A 174 7.62 -22.62 4.95
N GLY A 175 6.62 -22.52 4.06
CA GLY A 175 5.25 -22.22 4.41
C GLY A 175 4.62 -21.02 3.72
N PRO A 176 3.30 -20.85 3.90
CA PRO A 176 2.59 -19.67 3.44
C PRO A 176 2.91 -18.48 4.36
N PHE A 177 3.17 -17.32 3.77
CA PHE A 177 3.54 -16.11 4.50
C PHE A 177 2.73 -14.89 4.02
N SER A 178 1.81 -14.42 4.86
CA SER A 178 1.05 -13.19 4.60
C SER A 178 1.87 -11.98 5.02
N VAL A 179 2.34 -11.16 4.08
CA VAL A 179 2.93 -9.85 4.41
C VAL A 179 1.82 -8.81 4.60
N THR A 180 1.82 -8.13 5.74
CA THR A 180 0.86 -7.07 6.05
C THR A 180 1.41 -5.71 5.62
N GLY A 181 0.53 -4.81 5.16
CA GLY A 181 0.94 -3.49 4.70
C GLY A 181 1.32 -2.54 5.84
N GLN A 182 0.39 -2.27 6.75
CA GLN A 182 0.61 -1.32 7.84
C GLN A 182 1.50 -1.92 8.96
N PRO A 183 2.43 -1.13 9.54
CA PRO A 183 3.41 -1.62 10.51
C PRO A 183 2.83 -2.35 11.73
N ASN A 184 1.61 -1.99 12.16
CA ASN A 184 0.94 -2.58 13.31
C ASN A 184 -0.40 -3.26 12.96
N ALA A 185 -0.56 -3.71 11.70
CA ALA A 185 -1.76 -4.42 11.29
C ALA A 185 -1.99 -5.72 12.08
N MET A 186 -0.92 -6.40 12.50
CA MET A 186 -1.01 -7.57 13.37
C MET A 186 -1.43 -7.15 14.79
N GLY A 187 -0.80 -6.14 15.38
CA GLY A 187 -1.18 -5.63 16.70
C GLY A 187 -2.64 -5.18 16.78
N GLY A 188 -3.19 -4.62 15.71
CA GLY A 188 -4.64 -4.31 15.63
C GLY A 188 -5.53 -5.54 15.77
N ARG A 189 -5.15 -6.67 15.17
CA ARG A 189 -5.91 -7.94 15.27
C ARG A 189 -5.80 -8.54 16.67
N GLU A 190 -4.61 -8.46 17.26
CA GLU A 190 -4.31 -8.93 18.62
C GLU A 190 -5.21 -8.25 19.66
N VAL A 191 -5.46 -6.94 19.52
CA VAL A 191 -6.30 -6.16 20.44
C VAL A 191 -7.79 -6.15 20.09
N GLY A 192 -8.23 -6.90 19.07
CA GLY A 192 -9.64 -6.94 18.66
C GLY A 192 -10.12 -5.70 17.90
N ALA A 193 -9.22 -4.96 17.23
CA ALA A 193 -9.58 -3.84 16.35
C ALA A 193 -10.13 -4.34 14.98
N LEU A 194 -10.99 -5.35 15.03
CA LEU A 194 -11.73 -5.94 13.92
C LEU A 194 -13.19 -6.08 14.32
N ALA A 195 -14.11 -5.76 13.41
CA ALA A 195 -15.54 -5.87 13.69
C ALA A 195 -15.99 -7.32 13.94
N ASN A 196 -15.23 -8.30 13.47
CA ASN A 196 -15.55 -9.72 13.50
C ASN A 196 -14.68 -10.54 14.47
N GLN A 197 -13.94 -9.90 15.39
CA GLN A 197 -13.12 -10.60 16.37
C GLN A 197 -13.06 -9.81 17.69
N LEU A 198 -13.14 -10.49 18.83
CA LEU A 198 -12.89 -9.92 20.14
C LEU A 198 -11.38 -9.78 20.40
N ALA A 199 -11.01 -9.09 21.48
CA ALA A 199 -9.62 -8.96 21.89
C ALA A 199 -8.96 -10.33 22.16
N ALA A 200 -7.64 -10.40 22.00
CA ALA A 200 -6.81 -11.58 22.20
C ALA A 200 -7.24 -12.80 21.35
N HIS A 201 -7.58 -12.54 20.09
CA HIS A 201 -7.99 -13.54 19.10
C HIS A 201 -9.21 -14.39 19.47
N MET A 202 -10.09 -13.88 20.34
CA MET A 202 -11.32 -14.56 20.73
C MET A 202 -12.47 -14.27 19.76
N ASP A 203 -13.39 -15.21 19.63
CA ASP A 203 -14.57 -15.11 18.76
C ASP A 203 -15.85 -14.77 19.55
N PHE A 204 -16.98 -14.67 18.85
CA PHE A 204 -18.29 -14.33 19.43
C PHE A 204 -19.08 -15.55 19.94
N ASP A 205 -18.48 -16.73 20.04
CA ASP A 205 -19.14 -17.87 20.66
C ASP A 205 -19.31 -17.65 22.19
N PRO A 206 -20.25 -18.35 22.85
CA PRO A 206 -20.55 -18.14 24.26
C PRO A 206 -19.36 -18.33 25.20
N GLN A 207 -18.41 -19.22 24.89
CA GLN A 207 -17.26 -19.50 25.74
C GLN A 207 -16.30 -18.30 25.71
N HIS A 208 -15.90 -17.87 24.52
CA HIS A 208 -15.02 -16.72 24.34
C HIS A 208 -15.61 -15.42 24.90
N ARG A 209 -16.90 -15.16 24.64
CA ARG A 209 -17.60 -14.02 25.23
C ARG A 209 -17.60 -14.06 26.75
N GLY A 210 -17.83 -15.23 27.34
CA GLY A 210 -17.79 -15.43 28.79
C GLY A 210 -16.42 -15.09 29.38
N LEU A 211 -15.32 -15.51 28.73
CA LEU A 211 -13.96 -15.19 29.16
C LEU A 211 -13.68 -13.69 29.18
N VAL A 212 -14.01 -12.99 28.10
CA VAL A 212 -13.80 -11.53 28.00
C VAL A 212 -14.69 -10.79 29.00
N GLN A 213 -15.95 -11.21 29.13
CA GLN A 213 -16.90 -10.59 30.05
C GLN A 213 -16.48 -10.74 31.52
N GLU A 214 -16.05 -11.94 31.91
CA GLU A 214 -15.54 -12.22 33.26
C GLU A 214 -14.27 -11.43 33.54
N PHE A 215 -13.32 -11.39 32.60
CA PHE A 215 -12.04 -10.69 32.77
C PHE A 215 -12.24 -9.18 32.96
N TRP A 216 -13.01 -8.53 32.09
CA TRP A 216 -13.27 -7.08 32.18
C TRP A 216 -14.36 -6.71 33.19
N GLN A 217 -15.02 -7.68 33.80
CA GLN A 217 -16.19 -7.47 34.67
C GLN A 217 -17.27 -6.62 33.97
N SER A 218 -17.40 -6.81 32.66
CA SER A 218 -18.31 -6.00 31.84
C SER A 218 -19.76 -6.44 32.07
N PRO A 219 -20.72 -5.51 32.20
CA PRO A 219 -22.13 -5.87 32.26
C PRO A 219 -22.61 -6.51 30.95
N HIS A 220 -21.94 -6.25 29.83
CA HIS A 220 -22.33 -6.75 28.52
C HIS A 220 -21.12 -6.94 27.59
N ILE A 221 -21.13 -8.03 26.82
CA ILE A 221 -20.26 -8.25 25.66
C ILE A 221 -21.18 -8.56 24.45
N PRO A 222 -20.95 -7.93 23.28
CA PRO A 222 -21.78 -8.15 22.10
C PRO A 222 -21.90 -9.63 21.75
N ALA A 223 -23.07 -10.02 21.25
CA ALA A 223 -23.36 -11.40 20.88
C ALA A 223 -22.88 -11.78 19.48
N GLU A 224 -22.66 -10.79 18.64
CA GLU A 224 -22.39 -10.97 17.22
C GLU A 224 -21.35 -9.95 16.75
N ALA A 225 -20.74 -10.24 15.61
CA ALA A 225 -19.82 -9.33 14.95
C ALA A 225 -20.51 -8.00 14.58
N GLY A 226 -19.76 -6.91 14.70
CA GLY A 226 -20.17 -5.60 14.21
C GLY A 226 -20.05 -5.47 12.69
N LEU A 227 -20.40 -4.29 12.19
CA LEU A 227 -20.30 -3.96 10.77
C LEU A 227 -18.84 -3.78 10.33
N LYS A 228 -18.46 -4.45 9.24
CA LYS A 228 -17.16 -4.23 8.58
C LYS A 228 -17.18 -2.89 7.86
N ALA A 229 -16.01 -2.33 7.52
CA ALA A 229 -15.89 -0.94 7.06
C ALA A 229 -16.84 -0.54 5.91
N VAL A 230 -17.00 -1.37 4.87
CA VAL A 230 -17.90 -1.05 3.74
C VAL A 230 -19.36 -1.03 4.21
N ASP A 231 -19.78 -2.03 4.99
CA ASP A 231 -21.14 -2.13 5.51
C ASP A 231 -21.44 -1.03 6.55
N LEU A 232 -20.43 -0.66 7.35
CA LEU A 232 -20.52 0.43 8.33
C LEU A 232 -20.89 1.74 7.64
N PHE A 233 -20.18 2.13 6.58
CA PHE A 233 -20.49 3.38 5.89
C PHE A 233 -21.78 3.32 5.08
N ALA A 234 -22.20 2.12 4.63
CA ALA A 234 -23.54 1.94 4.07
C ALA A 234 -24.64 2.15 5.14
N ALA A 235 -24.43 1.67 6.37
CA ALA A 235 -25.35 1.87 7.48
C ALA A 235 -25.38 3.33 7.96
N VAL A 236 -24.24 4.04 7.93
CA VAL A 236 -24.19 5.49 8.17
C VAL A 236 -25.02 6.23 7.12
N ALA A 237 -24.87 5.88 5.84
CA ALA A 237 -25.66 6.50 4.77
C ALA A 237 -27.17 6.29 4.92
N LYS A 238 -27.59 5.17 5.52
CA LYS A 238 -28.99 4.86 5.82
C LYS A 238 -29.51 5.49 7.11
N GLY A 239 -28.65 6.09 7.94
CA GLY A 239 -29.00 6.60 9.27
C GLY A 239 -29.17 5.51 10.34
N GLU A 240 -28.80 4.26 10.05
CA GLU A 240 -28.80 3.15 11.02
C GLU A 240 -27.66 3.33 12.04
N VAL A 241 -26.52 3.85 11.59
CA VAL A 241 -25.40 4.29 12.44
C VAL A 241 -25.38 5.80 12.48
N LYS A 242 -25.64 6.37 13.67
CA LYS A 242 -25.78 7.82 13.88
C LYS A 242 -24.50 8.51 14.34
N ALA A 243 -23.61 7.75 14.98
CA ALA A 243 -22.33 8.23 15.46
C ALA A 243 -21.19 7.34 14.97
N VAL A 244 -20.14 7.95 14.41
CA VAL A 244 -18.92 7.25 14.00
C VAL A 244 -17.70 7.95 14.56
N TRP A 245 -16.79 7.18 15.16
CA TRP A 245 -15.48 7.66 15.60
C TRP A 245 -14.38 7.05 14.73
N ILE A 246 -13.74 7.90 13.93
CA ILE A 246 -12.67 7.53 13.01
C ILE A 246 -11.32 7.90 13.62
N MET A 247 -10.44 6.91 13.81
CA MET A 247 -9.14 7.10 14.43
C MET A 247 -8.01 6.78 13.45
N ALA A 248 -7.15 7.77 13.16
CA ALA A 248 -5.95 7.63 12.35
C ALA A 248 -6.14 6.94 10.97
N THR A 249 -7.28 7.18 10.31
CA THR A 249 -7.61 6.66 8.99
C THR A 249 -8.39 7.68 8.16
N ASN A 250 -8.38 7.52 6.83
CA ASN A 250 -8.94 8.49 5.89
C ASN A 250 -9.90 7.81 4.89
N PRO A 251 -11.07 7.30 5.34
CA PRO A 251 -11.99 6.49 4.55
C PRO A 251 -12.57 7.21 3.33
N VAL A 252 -12.66 8.55 3.34
CA VAL A 252 -13.06 9.35 2.16
C VAL A 252 -12.08 9.20 0.98
N VAL A 253 -10.89 8.64 1.20
CA VAL A 253 -9.91 8.35 0.15
C VAL A 253 -9.67 6.85 0.00
N SER A 254 -9.55 6.11 1.10
CA SER A 254 -9.05 4.74 1.09
C SER A 254 -10.09 3.64 0.94
N LEU A 255 -11.39 3.93 1.07
CA LEU A 255 -12.46 2.95 0.88
C LEU A 255 -12.97 2.94 -0.58
N PRO A 256 -13.54 1.81 -1.04
CA PRO A 256 -14.25 1.78 -2.32
C PRO A 256 -15.52 2.64 -2.25
N ASN A 257 -16.04 3.06 -3.40
CA ASN A 257 -17.15 3.99 -3.51
C ASN A 257 -16.96 5.23 -2.61
N ALA A 258 -15.77 5.81 -2.69
CA ALA A 258 -15.31 6.85 -1.77
C ALA A 258 -16.24 8.09 -1.71
N ASP A 259 -16.92 8.41 -2.81
CA ASP A 259 -17.87 9.51 -2.85
C ASP A 259 -19.18 9.20 -2.10
N ALA A 260 -19.61 7.94 -2.04
CA ALA A 260 -20.71 7.55 -1.16
C ALA A 260 -20.32 7.62 0.32
N VAL A 261 -19.08 7.25 0.66
CA VAL A 261 -18.54 7.42 2.03
C VAL A 261 -18.51 8.91 2.42
N LYS A 262 -18.04 9.77 1.51
CA LYS A 262 -18.09 11.23 1.67
C LYS A 262 -19.50 11.72 1.97
N GLN A 263 -20.49 11.29 1.18
CA GLN A 263 -21.90 11.67 1.37
C GLN A 263 -22.46 11.16 2.70
N ALA A 264 -22.14 9.92 3.07
CA ALA A 264 -22.56 9.32 4.34
C ALA A 264 -22.06 10.14 5.54
N LEU A 265 -20.78 10.52 5.53
CA LEU A 265 -20.21 11.34 6.59
C LEU A 265 -20.83 12.74 6.68
N ALA A 266 -21.18 13.36 5.53
CA ALA A 266 -21.84 14.66 5.51
C ALA A 266 -23.25 14.63 6.11
N GLN A 267 -23.89 13.45 6.18
CA GLN A 267 -25.26 13.27 6.69
C GLN A 267 -25.30 12.65 8.09
N CYS A 268 -24.18 12.10 8.58
CA CYS A 268 -24.10 11.42 9.88
C CYS A 268 -24.32 12.41 11.03
N GLU A 269 -25.13 12.04 12.04
CA GLU A 269 -25.49 12.93 13.15
C GLU A 269 -24.29 13.35 14.01
N LEU A 270 -23.31 12.44 14.17
CA LEU A 270 -22.05 12.72 14.86
C LEU A 270 -20.87 12.03 14.18
N VAL A 271 -19.83 12.81 13.86
CA VAL A 271 -18.58 12.33 13.29
C VAL A 271 -17.44 12.85 14.18
N VAL A 272 -16.79 11.93 14.87
CA VAL A 272 -15.59 12.21 15.67
C VAL A 272 -14.38 11.74 14.88
N VAL A 273 -13.36 12.56 14.75
CA VAL A 273 -12.10 12.18 14.11
C VAL A 273 -10.93 12.45 15.05
N SER A 274 -10.14 11.40 15.34
CA SER A 274 -8.84 11.54 16.01
C SER A 274 -7.73 11.39 14.98
N ASP A 275 -6.98 12.47 14.73
CA ASP A 275 -5.89 12.46 13.74
C ASP A 275 -4.73 13.37 14.17
N CYS A 276 -3.53 13.07 13.69
CA CYS A 276 -2.34 13.88 13.84
C CYS A 276 -2.18 14.92 12.71
N VAL A 277 -3.07 14.88 11.70
CA VAL A 277 -3.11 15.80 10.57
C VAL A 277 -4.43 16.56 10.58
N ARG A 278 -4.36 17.88 10.76
CA ARG A 278 -5.53 18.77 10.83
C ARG A 278 -6.43 18.70 9.58
N HIS A 279 -5.83 18.68 8.39
CA HIS A 279 -6.54 18.72 7.11
C HIS A 279 -6.35 17.43 6.33
N THR A 280 -7.41 16.62 6.27
CA THR A 280 -7.56 15.45 5.41
C THR A 280 -8.95 15.48 4.80
N ASP A 281 -9.18 14.68 3.75
CA ASP A 281 -10.52 14.55 3.16
C ASP A 281 -11.57 14.09 4.18
N THR A 282 -11.19 13.28 5.17
CA THR A 282 -12.12 12.81 6.22
C THR A 282 -12.33 13.86 7.31
N THR A 283 -11.29 14.60 7.73
CA THR A 283 -11.45 15.61 8.81
C THR A 283 -12.34 16.77 8.38
N ALA A 284 -12.54 16.98 7.08
CA ALA A 284 -13.48 17.94 6.55
C ALA A 284 -14.96 17.68 6.94
N TYR A 285 -15.29 16.45 7.38
CA TYR A 285 -16.64 16.06 7.81
C TYR A 285 -16.73 15.84 9.33
N ALA A 286 -15.69 16.16 10.09
CA ALA A 286 -15.69 15.97 11.54
C ALA A 286 -16.55 17.04 12.22
N HIS A 287 -17.46 16.60 13.08
CA HIS A 287 -18.13 17.46 14.05
C HIS A 287 -17.23 17.74 15.26
N VAL A 288 -16.42 16.74 15.63
CA VAL A 288 -15.41 16.84 16.68
C VAL A 288 -14.07 16.35 16.13
N LEU A 289 -13.05 17.20 16.20
CA LEU A 289 -11.68 16.87 15.77
C LEU A 289 -10.75 16.85 16.98
N LEU A 290 -10.15 15.70 17.26
CA LEU A 290 -9.29 15.45 18.43
C LEU A 290 -7.82 15.33 17.99
N PRO A 291 -6.91 16.18 18.49
CA PRO A 291 -5.51 16.14 18.12
C PRO A 291 -4.81 14.92 18.74
N ALA A 292 -4.46 13.95 17.89
CA ALA A 292 -3.77 12.73 18.31
C ALA A 292 -2.25 12.82 18.07
N LEU A 293 -1.47 12.15 18.90
CA LEU A 293 -0.01 12.03 18.70
C LEU A 293 0.35 11.29 17.41
N THR A 294 1.52 11.59 16.84
CA THR A 294 2.10 10.84 15.71
C THR A 294 3.24 9.90 16.14
N TRP A 295 3.79 9.12 15.20
CA TRP A 295 4.76 8.05 15.47
C TRP A 295 5.91 8.42 16.41
N GLY A 296 6.57 9.57 16.20
CA GLY A 296 7.73 9.99 17.00
C GLY A 296 7.39 10.48 18.41
N GLU A 297 6.11 10.70 18.68
CA GLU A 297 5.57 11.21 19.94
C GLU A 297 4.89 10.09 20.75
N LYS A 298 4.56 8.96 20.08
CA LYS A 298 3.82 7.85 20.69
C LYS A 298 4.74 6.90 21.44
N ASP A 299 4.23 6.40 22.55
CA ASP A 299 4.82 5.35 23.36
C ASP A 299 3.92 4.10 23.37
N GLY A 300 4.49 2.92 23.11
CA GLY A 300 3.76 1.65 23.11
C GLY A 300 4.56 0.50 22.48
N THR A 301 3.85 -0.46 21.89
CA THR A 301 4.41 -1.57 21.12
C THR A 301 3.81 -1.62 19.71
N VAL A 302 4.55 -2.23 18.78
CA VAL A 302 4.08 -2.57 17.43
C VAL A 302 4.39 -4.02 17.12
N THR A 303 3.46 -4.72 16.47
CA THR A 303 3.63 -6.10 16.03
C THR A 303 3.63 -6.17 14.50
N ASN A 304 4.73 -6.69 13.94
CA ASN A 304 4.93 -6.79 12.49
C ASN A 304 4.36 -8.11 11.89
N SER A 305 4.55 -8.35 10.58
CA SER A 305 3.97 -9.52 9.88
C SER A 305 4.48 -10.88 10.35
N GLU A 306 5.67 -10.95 10.96
CA GLU A 306 6.22 -12.19 11.53
C GLU A 306 5.86 -12.37 13.02
N ARG A 307 4.85 -11.63 13.53
CA ARG A 307 4.40 -11.64 14.94
C ARG A 307 5.40 -11.05 15.92
N ARG A 308 6.41 -10.32 15.44
CA ARG A 308 7.44 -9.74 16.29
C ARG A 308 6.94 -8.45 16.93
N ILE A 309 6.77 -8.49 18.24
CA ILE A 309 6.46 -7.35 19.10
C ILE A 309 7.74 -6.55 19.30
N SER A 310 7.69 -5.25 19.04
CA SER A 310 8.81 -4.33 19.21
C SER A 310 8.37 -3.11 20.01
N ARG A 311 9.25 -2.61 20.88
CA ARG A 311 8.99 -1.41 21.69
C ARG A 311 9.12 -0.13 20.85
N GLN A 312 8.06 0.66 20.78
CA GLN A 312 8.07 1.99 20.15
C GLN A 312 8.14 3.08 21.22
N ARG A 313 9.25 3.80 21.29
CA ARG A 313 9.48 4.84 22.30
C ARG A 313 9.28 6.22 21.70
N ALA A 314 8.69 7.12 22.48
CA ALA A 314 8.64 8.54 22.13
C ALA A 314 10.07 9.10 22.13
N PHE A 315 10.42 9.86 21.08
CA PHE A 315 11.67 10.62 20.99
C PHE A 315 11.43 12.11 20.69
N LEU A 316 10.17 12.51 20.59
CA LEU A 316 9.70 13.89 20.53
C LEU A 316 8.66 14.14 21.61
N ASN A 317 8.59 15.38 22.09
CA ASN A 317 7.53 15.80 23.00
C ASN A 317 6.19 15.93 22.27
N ALA A 318 5.09 15.76 23.01
CA ALA A 318 3.75 16.02 22.49
C ALA A 318 3.60 17.48 22.02
N PRO A 319 3.12 17.73 20.79
CA PRO A 319 2.91 19.09 20.30
C PRO A 319 1.61 19.68 20.88
N GLY A 320 1.73 20.84 21.54
CA GLY A 320 0.58 21.56 22.09
C GLY A 320 -0.24 20.70 23.03
N GLU A 321 -1.54 20.57 22.75
CA GLU A 321 -2.49 19.79 23.55
C GLU A 321 -2.72 18.37 23.02
N ALA A 322 -1.92 17.91 22.03
CA ALA A 322 -2.10 16.59 21.46
C ALA A 322 -1.89 15.48 22.50
N LYS A 323 -2.72 14.44 22.45
CA LYS A 323 -2.73 13.33 23.41
C LYS A 323 -2.68 11.98 22.70
N PRO A 324 -2.14 10.93 23.34
CA PRO A 324 -2.15 9.60 22.73
C PRO A 324 -3.59 9.09 22.61
N ASP A 325 -3.86 8.30 21.57
CA ASP A 325 -5.20 7.79 21.29
C ASP A 325 -5.85 7.06 22.47
N TRP A 326 -5.06 6.26 23.21
CA TRP A 326 -5.53 5.54 24.40
C TRP A 326 -6.01 6.50 25.49
N TRP A 327 -5.32 7.64 25.68
CA TRP A 327 -5.71 8.63 26.69
C TRP A 327 -7.02 9.29 26.29
N ILE A 328 -7.18 9.62 25.00
CA ILE A 328 -8.41 10.22 24.48
C ILE A 328 -9.60 9.28 24.72
N ILE A 329 -9.46 7.98 24.40
CA ILE A 329 -10.49 6.97 24.68
C ILE A 329 -10.78 6.91 26.19
N SER A 330 -9.76 6.81 27.03
CA SER A 330 -9.94 6.76 28.49
C SER A 330 -10.68 7.99 29.03
N GLN A 331 -10.39 9.18 28.52
CA GLN A 331 -11.05 10.41 28.94
C GLN A 331 -12.53 10.49 28.53
N VAL A 332 -12.88 9.95 27.37
CA VAL A 332 -14.27 9.82 26.93
C VAL A 332 -14.99 8.79 27.81
N ALA A 333 -14.41 7.62 28.00
CA ALA A 333 -14.99 6.56 28.83
C ALA A 333 -15.20 7.00 30.29
N GLN A 334 -14.24 7.72 30.88
CA GLN A 334 -14.36 8.33 32.21
C GLN A 334 -15.58 9.27 32.30
N ARG A 335 -15.79 10.12 31.30
CA ARG A 335 -16.93 11.06 31.23
C ARG A 335 -18.28 10.35 30.98
N MET A 336 -18.24 9.16 30.39
CA MET A 336 -19.41 8.29 30.23
C MET A 336 -19.75 7.48 31.50
N GLY A 337 -18.98 7.62 32.59
CA GLY A 337 -19.23 6.96 33.86
C GLY A 337 -18.35 5.73 34.14
N TYR A 338 -17.40 5.40 33.27
CA TYR A 338 -16.53 4.22 33.42
C TYR A 338 -15.17 4.55 34.05
N ALA A 339 -15.11 5.55 34.93
CA ALA A 339 -13.82 6.12 35.33
C ALA A 339 -12.88 5.14 36.04
N GLN A 340 -13.43 4.21 36.83
CA GLN A 340 -12.65 3.18 37.53
C GLN A 340 -12.01 2.17 36.56
N HIS A 341 -12.66 1.86 35.43
CA HIS A 341 -12.19 0.87 34.45
C HIS A 341 -11.21 1.44 33.44
N PHE A 342 -11.11 2.77 33.33
CA PHE A 342 -10.25 3.47 32.36
C PHE A 342 -9.24 4.41 33.05
N ALA A 343 -8.81 4.07 34.25
CA ALA A 343 -7.87 4.86 35.07
C ALA A 343 -6.39 4.64 34.70
N TYR A 344 -6.09 4.35 33.42
CA TYR A 344 -4.71 4.08 32.97
C TYR A 344 -3.84 5.35 33.02
N SER A 345 -2.63 5.19 33.56
CA SER A 345 -1.61 6.22 33.66
C SER A 345 -0.55 6.10 32.56
N SER A 346 -0.38 4.91 31.98
CA SER A 346 0.68 4.63 31.00
C SER A 346 0.31 3.54 29.99
N ALA A 347 1.05 3.51 28.87
CA ALA A 347 0.92 2.43 27.88
C ALA A 347 1.39 1.06 28.43
N ALA A 348 2.27 1.04 29.45
CA ALA A 348 2.75 -0.18 30.08
C ALA A 348 1.63 -0.89 30.87
N GLU A 349 0.77 -0.14 31.56
CA GLU A 349 -0.41 -0.69 32.25
C GLU A 349 -1.38 -1.35 31.26
N ILE A 350 -1.68 -0.67 30.15
CA ILE A 350 -2.54 -1.20 29.09
C ILE A 350 -1.92 -2.46 28.47
N PHE A 351 -0.61 -2.44 28.22
CA PHE A 351 0.11 -3.61 27.71
C PHE A 351 0.04 -4.80 28.66
N ARG A 352 0.19 -4.58 29.97
CA ARG A 352 0.05 -5.64 30.99
C ARG A 352 -1.36 -6.21 31.04
N GLU A 353 -2.39 -5.37 30.96
CA GLU A 353 -3.77 -5.85 30.88
C GLU A 353 -4.00 -6.69 29.62
N HIS A 354 -3.52 -6.22 28.46
CA HIS A 354 -3.60 -6.96 27.21
C HIS A 354 -2.89 -8.33 27.31
N ALA A 355 -1.71 -8.36 27.91
CA ALA A 355 -0.98 -9.60 28.17
C ALA A 355 -1.75 -10.52 29.13
N ALA A 356 -2.33 -9.99 30.21
CA ALA A 356 -3.15 -10.75 31.15
C ALA A 356 -4.37 -11.37 30.48
N LEU A 357 -5.10 -10.61 29.65
CA LEU A 357 -6.26 -11.11 28.91
C LEU A 357 -5.88 -12.25 27.95
N SER A 358 -4.75 -12.12 27.24
CA SER A 358 -4.29 -13.17 26.32
C SER A 358 -3.97 -14.50 27.02
N GLY A 359 -3.47 -14.44 28.25
CA GLY A 359 -3.21 -15.62 29.09
C GLY A 359 -4.42 -16.14 29.85
N TYR A 360 -5.47 -15.33 30.02
CA TYR A 360 -6.60 -15.63 30.89
C TYR A 360 -7.34 -16.89 30.46
N LYS A 361 -7.24 -17.94 31.29
CA LYS A 361 -7.79 -19.29 31.03
C LYS A 361 -7.44 -19.81 29.61
N ASN A 362 -6.29 -19.44 29.06
CA ASN A 362 -5.87 -19.90 27.74
C ASN A 362 -5.49 -21.38 27.79
N ASN A 363 -4.67 -21.80 28.76
CA ASN A 363 -4.30 -23.20 28.99
C ASN A 363 -3.78 -23.94 27.73
N GLY A 364 -3.27 -23.21 26.73
CA GLY A 364 -2.80 -23.75 25.45
C GLY A 364 -3.91 -24.03 24.42
N THR A 365 -5.14 -23.55 24.65
CA THR A 365 -6.28 -23.75 23.74
C THR A 365 -6.37 -22.70 22.63
N ARG A 366 -5.69 -21.56 22.77
CA ARG A 366 -5.64 -20.48 21.79
C ARG A 366 -4.20 -20.14 21.42
N ASP A 367 -4.00 -19.64 20.21
CA ASP A 367 -2.67 -19.36 19.67
C ASP A 367 -2.02 -18.15 20.33
N PHE A 368 -2.76 -17.06 20.49
CA PHE A 368 -2.24 -15.81 21.00
C PHE A 368 -2.13 -15.81 22.52
N ASP A 369 -0.89 -15.79 23.03
CA ASP A 369 -0.59 -15.78 24.45
C ASP A 369 0.67 -14.94 24.71
N LEU A 370 0.54 -13.91 25.54
CA LEU A 370 1.60 -13.02 26.02
C LEU A 370 1.78 -13.09 27.54
N SER A 371 1.25 -14.11 28.21
CA SER A 371 1.33 -14.27 29.67
C SER A 371 2.75 -14.26 30.22
N GLY A 372 3.75 -14.65 29.42
CA GLY A 372 5.16 -14.56 29.76
C GLY A 372 5.67 -13.11 29.87
N LEU A 373 4.98 -12.14 29.27
CA LEU A 373 5.29 -10.71 29.33
C LEU A 373 4.55 -9.96 30.45
N LEU A 374 3.61 -10.63 31.14
CA LEU A 374 2.84 -10.04 32.24
C LEU A 374 3.73 -9.57 33.41
N PRO A 375 4.76 -10.31 33.85
CA PRO A 375 5.58 -9.93 35.01
C PRO A 375 6.52 -8.75 34.80
N LEU A 376 6.61 -8.21 33.58
CA LEU A 376 7.55 -7.14 33.25
C LEU A 376 7.28 -5.90 34.12
N SER A 377 8.32 -5.44 34.81
CA SER A 377 8.36 -4.13 35.41
C SER A 377 8.33 -3.03 34.33
N ASP A 378 8.07 -1.79 34.74
CA ASP A 378 8.11 -0.65 33.82
C ASP A 378 9.49 -0.50 33.16
N GLU A 379 10.58 -0.73 33.90
CA GLU A 379 11.96 -0.67 33.37
C GLU A 379 12.23 -1.77 32.33
N GLU A 380 11.78 -2.99 32.59
CA GLU A 380 11.90 -4.10 31.64
C GLU A 380 11.03 -3.88 30.39
N TYR A 381 9.82 -3.35 30.55
CA TYR A 381 8.98 -2.93 29.43
C TYR A 381 9.67 -1.84 28.60
N GLN A 382 10.33 -0.88 29.23
CA GLN A 382 11.10 0.15 28.53
C GLN A 382 12.30 -0.41 27.78
N THR A 383 12.85 -1.56 28.16
CA THR A 383 14.03 -2.17 27.53
C THR A 383 13.71 -3.46 26.75
N LEU A 384 12.41 -3.77 26.58
CA LEU A 384 11.92 -4.97 25.91
C LEU A 384 12.58 -5.15 24.53
N LYS A 385 13.30 -6.27 24.39
CA LYS A 385 13.90 -6.68 23.12
C LYS A 385 12.82 -7.26 22.20
N PRO A 386 12.94 -7.08 20.87
CA PRO A 386 11.96 -7.60 19.94
C PRO A 386 11.77 -9.13 20.05
N ILE A 387 10.54 -9.57 20.25
CA ILE A 387 10.20 -10.98 20.50
C ILE A 387 8.97 -11.40 19.71
N GLN A 388 8.94 -12.64 19.21
CA GLN A 388 7.80 -13.18 18.48
C GLN A 388 6.85 -13.90 19.41
N TRP A 389 5.57 -13.56 19.33
CA TRP A 389 4.53 -14.30 20.05
C TRP A 389 4.23 -15.65 19.36
N PRO A 390 3.80 -16.68 20.11
CA PRO A 390 3.48 -16.69 21.55
C PRO A 390 4.67 -16.50 22.47
N VAL A 391 4.44 -15.82 23.60
CA VAL A 391 5.38 -15.66 24.71
C VAL A 391 4.68 -16.11 25.99
N CYS A 392 4.78 -17.40 26.29
CA CYS A 392 4.16 -18.00 27.48
C CYS A 392 5.11 -17.95 28.68
N GLN A 393 4.58 -18.06 29.89
CA GLN A 393 5.42 -18.34 31.07
C GLN A 393 6.20 -19.66 30.88
N PRO A 394 7.43 -19.78 31.42
CA PRO A 394 8.24 -20.98 31.25
C PRO A 394 7.50 -22.23 31.72
N ARG A 395 7.20 -23.14 30.81
CA ARG A 395 6.82 -24.52 31.14
C ARG A 395 7.92 -25.46 30.64
N GLU A 396 8.22 -26.50 31.44
CA GLU A 396 9.27 -27.47 31.14
C GLU A 396 8.95 -28.37 29.94
N ASP A 397 7.67 -28.47 29.56
CA ASP A 397 7.15 -29.34 28.48
C ASP A 397 7.15 -28.69 27.08
N LEU A 398 7.43 -27.39 26.98
CA LEU A 398 7.37 -26.63 25.72
C LEU A 398 8.73 -26.59 24.99
N GLN A 399 8.91 -27.48 24.00
CA GLN A 399 10.04 -27.46 23.06
C GLN A 399 9.81 -26.42 21.94
N GLY A 400 10.87 -25.80 21.41
CA GLY A 400 10.80 -24.92 20.22
C GLY A 400 10.81 -23.40 20.44
N PHE A 401 11.18 -22.93 21.64
CA PHE A 401 11.22 -21.51 21.99
C PHE A 401 12.66 -20.95 22.05
N GLU A 402 12.83 -19.68 21.68
CA GLU A 402 14.11 -18.96 21.82
C GLU A 402 14.17 -18.19 23.15
N ASN A 403 15.30 -18.30 23.87
CA ASN A 403 15.52 -17.58 25.13
C ASN A 403 16.08 -16.17 24.85
N LEU A 404 15.29 -15.15 25.16
CA LEU A 404 15.63 -13.74 24.99
C LEU A 404 15.63 -13.02 26.35
N GLY A 405 16.66 -13.27 27.15
CA GLY A 405 16.80 -12.67 28.48
C GLY A 405 15.84 -13.27 29.52
N GLY A 406 15.61 -14.59 29.46
CA GLY A 406 14.71 -15.32 30.36
C GLY A 406 13.30 -15.56 29.78
N LEU A 407 12.88 -14.76 28.79
CA LEU A 407 11.63 -14.91 28.07
C LEU A 407 11.75 -15.92 26.92
N ARG A 408 10.68 -16.68 26.67
CA ARG A 408 10.62 -17.70 25.61
C ARG A 408 9.65 -17.25 24.50
N GLY A 409 10.18 -16.85 23.35
CA GLY A 409 9.39 -16.48 22.16
C GLY A 409 9.27 -17.64 21.16
N THR A 410 8.34 -17.53 20.20
CA THR A 410 8.06 -18.60 19.22
C THR A 410 8.38 -18.16 17.78
N PRO A 411 9.56 -18.51 17.25
CA PRO A 411 9.96 -18.09 15.90
C PRO A 411 9.04 -18.65 14.81
N ARG A 412 8.69 -19.93 14.91
CA ARG A 412 7.87 -20.67 13.95
C ARG A 412 6.78 -21.44 14.69
N MET A 413 5.55 -21.30 14.23
CA MET A 413 4.41 -22.05 14.78
C MET A 413 4.19 -23.35 14.02
N PHE A 414 3.52 -24.31 14.68
CA PHE A 414 3.02 -25.56 14.10
C PHE A 414 4.13 -26.56 13.70
N GLY A 415 5.34 -26.40 14.22
CA GLY A 415 6.42 -27.39 14.04
C GLY A 415 6.14 -28.74 14.72
N ASP A 416 5.25 -28.74 15.71
CA ASP A 416 4.74 -29.91 16.45
C ASP A 416 3.51 -30.55 15.79
N ARG A 417 3.06 -30.02 14.64
CA ARG A 417 1.90 -30.50 13.88
C ARG A 417 0.56 -30.39 14.62
N ARG A 418 0.47 -29.51 15.62
CA ARG A 418 -0.79 -29.22 16.34
C ARG A 418 -1.36 -27.87 15.90
N PHE A 419 -2.68 -27.80 15.82
CA PHE A 419 -3.41 -26.62 15.37
C PHE A 419 -4.50 -26.22 16.36
N TYR A 420 -4.93 -24.97 16.29
CA TYR A 420 -5.95 -24.41 17.18
C TYR A 420 -7.37 -24.58 16.62
N THR A 421 -7.62 -25.74 16.00
CA THR A 421 -8.96 -26.18 15.58
C THR A 421 -9.55 -27.09 16.66
N SER A 422 -10.85 -27.34 16.60
CA SER A 422 -11.52 -28.24 17.56
C SER A 422 -10.96 -29.67 17.55
N SER A 423 -10.45 -30.15 16.41
CA SER A 423 -9.82 -31.49 16.29
C SER A 423 -8.32 -31.49 16.58
N GLY A 424 -7.69 -30.32 16.73
CA GLY A 424 -6.23 -30.19 16.81
C GLY A 424 -5.50 -30.37 15.48
N LYS A 425 -6.22 -30.65 14.38
CA LYS A 425 -5.68 -30.86 13.02
C LYS A 425 -5.95 -29.66 12.11
N ALA A 426 -5.07 -29.39 11.15
CA ALA A 426 -5.30 -28.36 10.15
C ALA A 426 -6.39 -28.76 9.16
N GLN A 427 -7.15 -27.79 8.68
CA GLN A 427 -8.24 -28.03 7.74
C GLN A 427 -7.83 -27.64 6.32
N LEU A 428 -7.90 -28.58 5.39
CA LEU A 428 -7.90 -28.26 3.97
C LEU A 428 -9.31 -27.91 3.53
N ILE A 429 -9.46 -26.73 2.94
CA ILE A 429 -10.76 -26.18 2.58
C ILE A 429 -11.09 -26.51 1.13
N SER A 430 -12.29 -27.02 0.88
CA SER A 430 -12.78 -27.29 -0.47
C SER A 430 -13.15 -25.99 -1.19
N ILE A 431 -12.33 -25.58 -2.15
CA ILE A 431 -12.51 -24.32 -2.88
C ILE A 431 -12.91 -24.59 -4.33
N THR A 432 -14.04 -24.02 -4.73
CA THR A 432 -14.40 -23.83 -6.15
C THR A 432 -14.02 -22.41 -6.55
N PRO A 433 -13.04 -22.21 -7.44
CA PRO A 433 -12.66 -20.88 -7.91
C PRO A 433 -13.83 -20.10 -8.51
N ARG A 434 -13.85 -18.79 -8.29
CA ARG A 434 -14.88 -17.87 -8.79
C ARG A 434 -14.22 -16.73 -9.56
N THR A 435 -14.88 -16.26 -10.61
CA THR A 435 -14.43 -15.07 -11.33
C THR A 435 -14.73 -13.81 -10.50
N PRO A 436 -14.01 -12.70 -10.75
CA PRO A 436 -14.41 -11.40 -10.23
C PRO A 436 -15.89 -11.11 -10.50
N VAL A 437 -16.54 -10.40 -9.58
CA VAL A 437 -18.00 -10.17 -9.64
C VAL A 437 -18.33 -9.16 -10.74
N ASN A 438 -17.51 -8.11 -10.87
CA ASN A 438 -17.74 -7.04 -11.84
C ASN A 438 -16.89 -7.26 -13.09
N LEU A 439 -17.43 -7.97 -14.09
CA LEU A 439 -16.75 -8.24 -15.35
C LEU A 439 -16.75 -7.03 -16.30
N PRO A 440 -15.76 -6.92 -17.21
CA PRO A 440 -15.74 -5.87 -18.22
C PRO A 440 -16.87 -6.09 -19.24
N ASP A 441 -17.36 -5.00 -19.83
CA ASP A 441 -18.39 -5.02 -20.88
C ASP A 441 -18.07 -4.01 -21.99
N VAL A 442 -18.95 -3.90 -22.99
CA VAL A 442 -18.75 -3.00 -24.12
C VAL A 442 -18.65 -1.51 -23.73
N LYS A 443 -19.21 -1.10 -22.59
CA LYS A 443 -19.15 0.29 -22.10
C LYS A 443 -17.89 0.53 -21.27
N PHE A 444 -17.43 -0.49 -20.54
CA PHE A 444 -16.26 -0.46 -19.67
C PHE A 444 -15.34 -1.66 -19.97
N PRO A 445 -14.59 -1.59 -21.09
CA PRO A 445 -13.89 -2.76 -21.63
C PRO A 445 -12.56 -3.08 -20.92
N LEU A 446 -12.01 -2.12 -20.16
CA LEU A 446 -10.71 -2.28 -19.49
C LEU A 446 -10.88 -2.61 -18.01
N ILE A 447 -9.90 -3.29 -17.42
CA ILE A 447 -9.87 -3.58 -15.99
C ILE A 447 -8.86 -2.69 -15.27
N LEU A 448 -9.35 -1.88 -14.33
CA LEU A 448 -8.55 -1.11 -13.40
C LEU A 448 -8.06 -1.98 -12.24
N ASN A 449 -6.75 -1.95 -12.02
CA ASN A 449 -6.06 -2.44 -10.84
C ASN A 449 -5.49 -1.24 -10.06
N THR A 450 -5.52 -1.28 -8.73
CA THR A 450 -4.98 -0.22 -7.87
C THR A 450 -3.86 -0.72 -6.97
N GLY A 451 -2.88 0.16 -6.69
CA GLY A 451 -1.76 -0.20 -5.82
C GLY A 451 -0.94 0.98 -5.35
N ARG A 452 0.36 0.73 -5.17
CA ARG A 452 1.30 1.65 -4.51
C ARG A 452 2.33 2.22 -5.46
N ILE A 453 2.89 3.37 -5.11
CA ILE A 453 4.16 3.88 -5.63
C ILE A 453 5.21 3.87 -4.52
N ARG A 454 6.47 3.88 -4.93
CA ARG A 454 7.65 3.72 -4.07
C ARG A 454 7.74 4.70 -2.90
N ASP A 455 7.53 6.00 -3.18
CA ASP A 455 7.91 7.07 -2.25
C ASP A 455 6.74 7.66 -1.46
N GLN A 456 5.52 7.17 -1.68
CA GLN A 456 4.32 7.67 -1.02
C GLN A 456 3.69 6.60 -0.13
N TRP A 457 3.17 7.02 1.02
CA TRP A 457 2.53 6.13 1.98
C TRP A 457 1.04 6.41 2.10
N HIS A 458 0.22 5.37 1.95
CA HIS A 458 -1.24 5.44 2.02
C HIS A 458 -1.81 6.67 1.32
N THR A 459 -2.61 7.49 1.99
CA THR A 459 -3.29 8.63 1.38
C THR A 459 -2.45 9.90 1.46
N MET A 460 -1.11 9.81 1.48
CA MET A 460 -0.18 10.95 1.41
C MET A 460 -0.32 12.05 2.48
N THR A 461 -1.05 11.82 3.57
CA THR A 461 -1.29 12.85 4.62
C THR A 461 0.00 13.27 5.33
N ARG A 462 1.02 12.41 5.30
CA ARG A 462 2.38 12.68 5.80
C ARG A 462 3.41 12.79 4.68
N THR A 463 3.52 11.77 3.82
CA THR A 463 4.57 11.71 2.79
C THR A 463 4.41 12.78 1.71
N GLY A 464 3.17 13.20 1.41
CA GLY A 464 2.89 14.28 0.46
C GLY A 464 3.33 15.67 0.94
N LYS A 465 3.72 15.82 2.21
CA LYS A 465 4.33 17.07 2.72
C LYS A 465 5.83 17.17 2.43
N SER A 466 6.48 16.05 2.06
CA SER A 466 7.92 16.01 1.84
C SER A 466 8.23 16.28 0.37
N VAL A 467 8.87 17.41 0.09
CA VAL A 467 9.38 17.75 -1.25
C VAL A 467 10.25 16.62 -1.80
N ARG A 468 11.13 16.05 -0.97
CA ARG A 468 12.04 14.97 -1.37
C ARG A 468 11.30 13.72 -1.88
N LEU A 469 10.17 13.37 -1.28
CA LEU A 469 9.40 12.17 -1.63
C LEU A 469 8.50 12.36 -2.87
N LEU A 470 8.31 13.60 -3.33
CA LEU A 470 7.53 13.92 -4.53
C LEU A 470 8.40 14.04 -5.79
N ARG A 471 9.73 14.01 -5.68
CA ARG A 471 10.65 14.23 -6.81
C ARG A 471 10.51 13.22 -7.96
N HIS A 472 9.98 12.03 -7.69
CA HIS A 472 9.82 10.96 -8.69
C HIS A 472 8.44 10.89 -9.30
N VAL A 473 7.41 11.06 -8.47
CA VAL A 473 6.01 11.02 -8.86
C VAL A 473 5.28 12.08 -8.04
N ASP A 474 4.92 13.16 -8.72
CA ASP A 474 4.31 14.37 -8.16
C ASP A 474 2.89 14.60 -8.67
N GLU A 475 2.51 13.97 -9.78
CA GLU A 475 1.14 13.86 -10.30
C GLU A 475 0.67 12.40 -10.29
N SER A 476 -0.64 12.19 -10.12
CA SER A 476 -1.24 10.86 -10.26
C SER A 476 -1.27 10.45 -11.73
N TYR A 477 -1.16 9.15 -11.99
CA TYR A 477 -1.12 8.62 -13.35
C TYR A 477 -1.96 7.36 -13.50
N VAL A 478 -2.37 7.09 -14.75
CA VAL A 478 -2.90 5.82 -15.19
C VAL A 478 -1.86 5.15 -16.10
N GLU A 479 -1.40 3.98 -15.71
CA GLU A 479 -0.49 3.16 -16.52
C GLU A 479 -1.31 2.32 -17.51
N ILE A 480 -0.97 2.41 -18.80
CA ILE A 480 -1.74 1.86 -19.93
C ILE A 480 -0.78 1.13 -20.87
N HIS A 481 -1.19 -0.03 -21.40
CA HIS A 481 -0.44 -0.72 -22.44
C HIS A 481 -0.40 0.11 -23.75
N PRO A 482 0.69 0.10 -24.53
CA PRO A 482 0.79 0.85 -25.79
C PRO A 482 -0.38 0.65 -26.76
N ASP A 483 -0.87 -0.57 -26.94
CA ASP A 483 -1.98 -0.87 -27.84
C ASP A 483 -3.31 -0.26 -27.37
N ASP A 484 -3.58 -0.31 -26.06
CA ASP A 484 -4.79 0.30 -25.49
C ASP A 484 -4.73 1.83 -25.56
N ALA A 485 -3.54 2.40 -25.36
CA ALA A 485 -3.31 3.84 -25.49
C ALA A 485 -3.50 4.30 -26.94
N LEU A 486 -2.97 3.54 -27.91
CA LEU A 486 -3.13 3.80 -29.33
C LEU A 486 -4.61 3.73 -29.75
N ALA A 487 -5.33 2.69 -29.30
CA ALA A 487 -6.76 2.52 -29.58
C ALA A 487 -7.63 3.66 -29.02
N ALA A 488 -7.17 4.31 -27.93
CA ALA A 488 -7.86 5.41 -27.28
C ALA A 488 -7.34 6.81 -27.67
N ASP A 489 -6.39 6.92 -28.62
CA ASP A 489 -5.71 8.16 -29.02
C ASP A 489 -5.10 8.92 -27.83
N ILE A 490 -4.42 8.17 -26.95
CA ILE A 490 -3.75 8.65 -25.74
C ILE A 490 -2.24 8.63 -25.95
N ARG A 491 -1.60 9.76 -25.63
CA ARG A 491 -0.13 9.91 -25.66
C ARG A 491 0.43 9.85 -24.25
N ASP A 492 1.66 9.36 -24.11
CA ASP A 492 2.38 9.40 -22.83
C ASP A 492 2.48 10.84 -22.30
N GLY A 493 2.27 11.02 -21.00
CA GLY A 493 2.27 12.35 -20.33
C GLY A 493 1.02 13.21 -20.53
N SER A 494 0.16 12.89 -21.50
CA SER A 494 -1.10 13.62 -21.71
C SER A 494 -2.12 13.37 -20.58
N LEU A 495 -3.12 14.24 -20.43
CA LEU A 495 -4.18 14.00 -19.46
C LEU A 495 -5.17 12.95 -19.99
N VAL A 496 -5.64 12.09 -19.09
CA VAL A 496 -6.59 11.01 -19.37
C VAL A 496 -7.68 11.03 -18.32
N GLN A 497 -8.91 10.88 -18.78
CA GLN A 497 -10.04 10.61 -17.91
C GLN A 497 -10.31 9.10 -17.88
N VAL A 498 -10.39 8.56 -16.66
CA VAL A 498 -10.80 7.19 -16.37
C VAL A 498 -12.20 7.25 -15.76
N THR A 499 -13.13 6.47 -16.29
CA THR A 499 -14.52 6.44 -15.82
C THR A 499 -14.95 5.01 -15.51
N SER A 500 -15.58 4.81 -14.35
CA SER A 500 -16.26 3.56 -13.99
C SER A 500 -17.76 3.78 -13.94
N ARG A 501 -18.52 2.78 -13.47
CA ARG A 501 -19.97 2.93 -13.22
C ARG A 501 -20.30 3.88 -12.07
N LEU A 502 -19.33 4.22 -11.23
CA LEU A 502 -19.55 5.04 -10.02
C LEU A 502 -19.09 6.48 -10.16
N GLY A 503 -18.00 6.70 -10.89
CA GLY A 503 -17.40 8.03 -10.92
C GLY A 503 -16.30 8.16 -11.97
N GLN A 504 -15.57 9.26 -11.84
CA GLN A 504 -14.50 9.64 -12.75
C GLN A 504 -13.24 10.01 -11.99
N TRP A 505 -12.13 9.90 -12.70
CA TRP A 505 -10.79 10.23 -12.24
C TRP A 505 -10.03 10.85 -13.41
N VAL A 506 -9.17 11.84 -13.14
CA VAL A 506 -8.34 12.48 -14.16
C VAL A 506 -6.89 12.56 -13.67
N GLY A 507 -5.96 12.23 -14.54
CA GLY A 507 -4.52 12.31 -14.28
C GLY A 507 -3.69 12.03 -15.52
N ARG A 508 -2.39 11.84 -15.36
CA ARG A 508 -1.44 11.69 -16.46
C ARG A 508 -1.47 10.28 -17.05
N ALA A 509 -1.34 10.14 -18.36
CA ALA A 509 -1.04 8.87 -19.00
C ALA A 509 0.40 8.46 -18.70
N LYS A 510 0.61 7.18 -18.39
CA LYS A 510 1.92 6.54 -18.39
C LYS A 510 1.86 5.31 -19.31
N VAL A 511 2.36 5.43 -20.52
CA VAL A 511 2.33 4.32 -21.49
C VAL A 511 3.49 3.37 -21.19
N SER A 512 3.19 2.10 -20.95
CA SER A 512 4.19 1.09 -20.56
C SER A 512 3.81 -0.31 -21.02
N ASP A 513 4.76 -1.02 -21.63
CA ASP A 513 4.62 -2.43 -22.05
C ASP A 513 4.66 -3.42 -20.87
N THR A 514 4.99 -2.94 -19.67
CA THR A 514 4.91 -3.70 -18.40
C THR A 514 3.48 -3.98 -17.94
N GLN A 515 2.50 -3.36 -18.61
CA GLN A 515 1.08 -3.50 -18.34
C GLN A 515 0.44 -4.47 -19.33
N GLN A 516 -0.49 -5.33 -18.90
CA GLN A 516 -1.22 -6.20 -19.84
C GLN A 516 -2.25 -5.43 -20.67
N ILE A 517 -2.40 -5.82 -21.94
CA ILE A 517 -3.52 -5.39 -22.79
C ILE A 517 -4.86 -5.62 -22.06
N GLY A 518 -5.78 -4.67 -22.17
CA GLY A 518 -7.09 -4.73 -21.52
C GLY A 518 -7.06 -4.35 -20.04
N ASN A 519 -5.91 -3.98 -19.48
CA ASN A 519 -5.76 -3.65 -18.07
C ASN A 519 -5.12 -2.28 -17.90
N VAL A 520 -5.53 -1.53 -16.87
CA VAL A 520 -4.92 -0.25 -16.47
C VAL A 520 -4.58 -0.24 -14.99
N PHE A 521 -3.60 0.58 -14.59
CA PHE A 521 -3.20 0.71 -13.19
C PHE A 521 -3.21 2.16 -12.72
N VAL A 522 -3.80 2.42 -11.55
CA VAL A 522 -3.78 3.74 -10.91
C VAL A 522 -3.28 3.62 -9.46
N PRO A 523 -2.32 4.47 -9.03
CA PRO A 523 -1.86 4.49 -7.65
C PRO A 523 -2.90 5.12 -6.72
N MET A 524 -3.13 4.52 -5.55
CA MET A 524 -4.21 4.96 -4.65
C MET A 524 -3.90 6.20 -3.79
N HIS A 525 -2.76 6.84 -4.00
CA HIS A 525 -2.16 7.72 -3.01
C HIS A 525 -2.77 9.12 -2.94
N PHE A 526 -3.20 9.64 -4.08
CA PHE A 526 -3.63 11.02 -4.26
C PHE A 526 -5.04 11.27 -3.71
N ASN A 527 -5.27 12.49 -3.23
CA ASN A 527 -6.47 12.88 -2.48
C ASN A 527 -6.85 14.36 -2.72
N ALA A 528 -7.97 14.83 -2.17
CA ALA A 528 -8.44 16.20 -2.39
C ALA A 528 -7.59 17.30 -1.71
N GLN A 529 -6.57 16.95 -0.93
CA GLN A 529 -5.59 17.90 -0.40
C GLN A 529 -4.45 18.18 -1.39
N ASN A 530 -4.20 17.27 -2.34
CA ASN A 530 -3.10 17.37 -3.30
C ASN A 530 -3.54 17.27 -4.76
N SER A 531 -4.78 16.87 -5.06
CA SER A 531 -5.30 16.83 -6.43
C SER A 531 -6.83 16.90 -6.48
N GLY A 532 -7.37 17.55 -7.51
CA GLY A 532 -8.82 17.76 -7.66
C GLY A 532 -9.63 16.50 -7.98
N CYS A 533 -9.09 15.63 -8.84
CA CYS A 533 -9.84 14.51 -9.43
C CYS A 533 -9.07 13.17 -9.36
N ALA A 534 -8.20 12.99 -8.36
CA ALA A 534 -7.30 11.83 -8.30
C ALA A 534 -7.64 10.76 -7.24
N ARG A 535 -8.81 10.83 -6.59
CA ARG A 535 -9.26 9.81 -5.63
C ARG A 535 -9.71 8.53 -6.33
N VAL A 536 -8.80 7.58 -6.53
CA VAL A 536 -9.11 6.32 -7.22
C VAL A 536 -10.22 5.51 -6.54
N GLY A 537 -10.37 5.63 -5.21
CA GLY A 537 -11.44 4.94 -4.46
C GLY A 537 -12.85 5.28 -4.94
N ALA A 538 -13.05 6.43 -5.59
CA ALA A 538 -14.33 6.81 -6.20
C ALA A 538 -14.69 5.96 -7.42
N LEU A 539 -13.71 5.32 -8.07
CA LEU A 539 -13.96 4.43 -9.20
C LEU A 539 -14.35 3.00 -8.77
N VAL A 540 -13.91 2.57 -7.59
CA VAL A 540 -13.90 1.16 -7.18
C VAL A 540 -15.26 0.74 -6.62
N MET A 541 -15.80 -0.37 -7.13
CA MET A 541 -17.06 -0.93 -6.66
C MET A 541 -16.97 -1.42 -5.21
N PRO A 542 -18.00 -1.25 -4.37
CA PRO A 542 -17.99 -1.68 -2.97
C PRO A 542 -18.22 -3.19 -2.80
N THR A 543 -17.93 -4.00 -3.82
CA THR A 543 -18.06 -5.46 -3.75
C THR A 543 -16.97 -6.03 -2.88
N THR A 544 -17.34 -6.87 -1.91
CA THR A 544 -16.45 -7.45 -0.92
C THR A 544 -16.45 -8.98 -0.97
N ASP A 545 -15.35 -9.56 -0.48
CA ASP A 545 -15.31 -10.97 -0.10
C ASP A 545 -16.29 -11.25 1.04
N PRO A 546 -17.19 -12.23 0.93
CA PRO A 546 -18.26 -12.44 1.92
C PRO A 546 -17.73 -12.82 3.30
N ILE A 547 -16.55 -13.46 3.38
CA ILE A 547 -15.97 -13.92 4.64
C ILE A 547 -15.15 -12.80 5.30
N SER A 548 -14.16 -12.26 4.60
CA SER A 548 -13.23 -11.26 5.15
C SER A 548 -13.75 -9.83 5.09
N GLY A 549 -14.72 -9.53 4.22
CA GLY A 549 -15.16 -8.17 3.91
C GLY A 549 -14.14 -7.33 3.13
N GLN A 550 -13.07 -7.94 2.59
CA GLN A 550 -12.09 -7.23 1.77
C GLN A 550 -12.70 -6.81 0.43
N PRO A 551 -12.61 -5.54 0.03
CA PRO A 551 -13.15 -5.06 -1.25
C PRO A 551 -12.27 -5.42 -2.46
N GLU A 552 -12.90 -5.55 -3.62
CA GLU A 552 -12.29 -5.95 -4.91
C GLU A 552 -11.50 -4.82 -5.61
N PHE A 553 -10.47 -4.28 -4.93
CA PHE A 553 -9.64 -3.19 -5.46
C PHE A 553 -8.77 -3.54 -6.68
N LYS A 554 -8.62 -4.83 -6.98
CA LYS A 554 -7.73 -5.34 -8.06
C LYS A 554 -8.48 -5.64 -9.35
N HIS A 555 -9.79 -5.37 -9.39
CA HIS A 555 -10.62 -5.63 -10.56
C HIS A 555 -11.80 -4.66 -10.61
N THR A 556 -11.70 -3.59 -11.40
CA THR A 556 -12.80 -2.63 -11.60
C THR A 556 -12.94 -2.32 -13.08
N PRO A 557 -14.09 -2.63 -13.72
CA PRO A 557 -14.32 -2.25 -15.11
C PRO A 557 -14.32 -0.74 -15.29
N VAL A 558 -13.54 -0.25 -16.26
CA VAL A 558 -13.39 1.15 -16.60
C VAL A 558 -13.33 1.38 -18.11
N ARG A 559 -13.52 2.64 -18.49
CA ARG A 559 -13.22 3.19 -19.81
C ARG A 559 -12.22 4.33 -19.64
N ILE A 560 -11.28 4.44 -20.58
CA ILE A 560 -10.34 5.55 -20.67
C ILE A 560 -10.63 6.40 -21.90
N VAL A 561 -10.43 7.72 -21.78
CA VAL A 561 -10.49 8.66 -22.91
C VAL A 561 -9.40 9.71 -22.77
N SER A 562 -8.83 10.15 -23.90
CA SER A 562 -7.95 11.33 -23.92
C SER A 562 -8.70 12.55 -23.39
N TYR A 563 -8.16 13.20 -22.35
CA TYR A 563 -8.72 14.42 -21.79
C TYR A 563 -8.03 15.63 -22.44
N ARG A 564 -8.79 16.41 -23.22
CA ARG A 564 -8.29 17.53 -24.03
C ARG A 564 -8.83 18.85 -23.49
N PRO A 565 -8.18 19.43 -22.47
CA PRO A 565 -8.64 20.68 -21.90
C PRO A 565 -8.51 21.83 -22.91
N ALA A 566 -9.34 22.87 -22.78
CA ALA A 566 -9.26 24.07 -23.60
C ALA A 566 -7.99 24.89 -23.31
N TRP A 567 -7.46 24.75 -22.10
CA TRP A 567 -6.20 25.34 -21.67
C TRP A 567 -5.53 24.47 -20.59
N GLN A 568 -4.21 24.56 -20.49
CA GLN A 568 -3.44 23.96 -19.40
C GLN A 568 -2.26 24.87 -19.02
N GLY A 569 -1.76 24.71 -17.82
CA GLY A 569 -0.75 25.60 -17.29
C GLY A 569 -0.23 25.21 -15.93
N PHE A 570 0.66 26.04 -15.40
CA PHE A 570 1.12 25.90 -14.02
C PHE A 570 1.29 27.26 -13.35
N VAL A 571 1.17 27.25 -12.03
CA VAL A 571 1.44 28.38 -11.14
C VAL A 571 2.53 27.97 -10.16
N LEU A 572 3.53 28.83 -9.97
CA LEU A 572 4.50 28.71 -8.88
C LEU A 572 4.30 29.89 -7.93
N SER A 573 4.24 29.62 -6.63
CA SER A 573 4.04 30.65 -5.62
C SER A 573 4.92 30.39 -4.40
N LYS A 574 5.50 31.45 -3.83
CA LYS A 574 6.31 31.35 -2.61
C LYS A 574 5.49 30.84 -1.42
N GLN A 575 4.19 31.12 -1.40
CA GLN A 575 3.24 30.70 -0.37
C GLN A 575 2.13 29.81 -0.94
N PRO A 576 1.52 28.92 -0.13
CA PRO A 576 0.38 28.15 -0.58
C PRO A 576 -0.77 29.06 -1.05
N LEU A 577 -1.39 28.73 -2.18
CA LEU A 577 -2.51 29.46 -2.76
C LEU A 577 -3.83 28.75 -2.45
N THR A 578 -4.89 29.53 -2.39
CA THR A 578 -6.28 29.02 -2.48
C THR A 578 -6.75 29.34 -3.90
N LEU A 579 -6.75 28.33 -4.77
CA LEU A 579 -7.20 28.50 -6.15
C LEU A 579 -8.73 28.40 -6.23
N PRO A 580 -9.38 29.13 -7.16
CA PRO A 580 -10.79 28.92 -7.42
C PRO A 580 -11.03 27.52 -7.97
N THR A 581 -12.21 26.97 -7.71
CA THR A 581 -12.66 25.72 -8.31
C THR A 581 -13.41 25.95 -9.62
N GLU A 582 -13.97 27.15 -9.81
CA GLU A 582 -14.61 27.54 -11.06
C GLU A 582 -13.59 27.57 -12.20
N ASN A 583 -13.93 26.94 -13.32
CA ASN A 583 -13.12 26.84 -14.55
C ASN A 583 -11.79 26.08 -14.41
N ILE A 584 -11.52 25.41 -13.29
CA ILE A 584 -10.35 24.54 -13.09
C ILE A 584 -10.82 23.10 -12.86
N ASP A 585 -10.87 22.33 -13.93
CA ASP A 585 -11.35 20.94 -13.93
C ASP A 585 -10.25 19.93 -13.52
N TYR A 586 -8.98 20.30 -13.70
CA TYR A 586 -7.82 19.55 -13.24
C TYR A 586 -6.90 20.45 -12.44
N TRP A 587 -6.53 19.99 -11.24
CA TRP A 587 -5.44 20.60 -10.49
C TRP A 587 -4.65 19.58 -9.68
N VAL A 588 -3.35 19.86 -9.50
CA VAL A 588 -2.46 19.15 -8.58
C VAL A 588 -1.63 20.17 -7.80
N LYS A 589 -1.55 20.01 -6.48
CA LYS A 589 -0.78 20.86 -5.57
C LYS A 589 0.45 20.11 -5.07
N ILE A 590 1.63 20.69 -5.31
CA ILE A 590 2.91 20.02 -5.16
C ILE A 590 3.88 20.93 -4.40
N PRO A 591 4.23 20.63 -3.13
CA PRO A 591 5.29 21.36 -2.46
C PRO A 591 6.61 21.13 -3.19
N SER A 592 7.33 22.22 -3.47
CA SER A 592 8.58 22.24 -4.22
C SER A 592 9.68 22.95 -3.43
N ASP A 593 10.92 22.93 -3.94
CA ASP A 593 12.01 23.66 -3.30
C ASP A 593 11.70 25.17 -3.32
N ASN A 594 11.62 25.81 -2.14
CA ASN A 594 11.36 27.24 -1.93
C ASN A 594 10.00 27.79 -2.43
N CYS A 595 9.10 26.95 -2.94
CA CYS A 595 7.80 27.37 -3.47
C CYS A 595 6.76 26.23 -3.49
N TRP A 596 5.54 26.57 -3.89
CA TRP A 596 4.43 25.66 -4.17
C TRP A 596 4.15 25.67 -5.66
N ARG A 597 4.03 24.48 -6.25
CA ARG A 597 3.65 24.29 -7.64
C ARG A 597 2.21 23.81 -7.75
N TYR A 598 1.49 24.38 -8.70
CA TYR A 598 0.15 23.98 -9.08
C TYR A 598 0.16 23.66 -10.57
N GLU A 599 -0.17 22.43 -10.94
CA GLU A 599 -0.45 22.07 -12.34
C GLU A 599 -1.96 22.18 -12.54
N LEU A 600 -2.40 22.84 -13.62
CA LEU A 600 -3.79 23.25 -13.84
C LEU A 600 -4.25 22.95 -15.26
N ALA A 601 -5.52 22.60 -15.43
CA ALA A 601 -6.19 22.61 -16.72
C ALA A 601 -7.70 22.82 -16.57
N GLY A 602 -8.34 23.31 -17.63
CA GLY A 602 -9.78 23.53 -17.65
C GLY A 602 -10.41 23.45 -19.04
N GLU A 603 -11.70 23.13 -19.08
CA GLU A 603 -12.55 23.08 -20.27
C GLU A 603 -13.04 24.47 -20.67
N THR A 604 -13.15 25.37 -19.70
CA THR A 604 -13.58 26.76 -19.93
C THR A 604 -12.42 27.71 -19.65
N LYS A 605 -12.05 28.53 -20.64
CA LYS A 605 -11.05 29.59 -20.46
C LYS A 605 -11.69 30.82 -19.81
N PRO A 606 -10.98 31.55 -18.94
CA PRO A 606 -11.36 32.90 -18.56
C PRO A 606 -11.38 33.83 -19.80
N ASP A 607 -12.24 34.85 -19.76
CA ASP A 607 -12.30 35.86 -20.83
C ASP A 607 -10.98 36.63 -20.95
N ASN A 608 -10.36 36.93 -19.80
CA ASN A 608 -9.08 37.60 -19.71
C ASN A 608 -8.22 37.01 -18.59
N TRP A 609 -7.05 36.50 -18.96
CA TRP A 609 -6.10 35.94 -18.00
C TRP A 609 -5.48 36.96 -17.05
N ALA A 610 -5.29 38.21 -17.47
CA ALA A 610 -4.77 39.26 -16.60
C ALA A 610 -5.75 39.58 -15.46
N ASP A 611 -7.04 39.74 -15.81
CA ASP A 611 -8.09 39.97 -14.82
C ASP A 611 -8.23 38.78 -13.86
N TRP A 612 -8.15 37.55 -14.40
CA TRP A 612 -8.13 36.33 -13.59
C TRP A 612 -6.93 36.30 -12.63
N THR A 613 -5.72 36.62 -13.12
CA THR A 613 -4.51 36.72 -12.29
C THR A 613 -4.69 37.75 -11.18
N HIS A 614 -5.16 38.95 -11.49
CA HIS A 614 -5.36 40.00 -10.50
C HIS A 614 -6.39 39.58 -9.45
N GLN A 615 -7.50 38.99 -9.88
CA GLN A 615 -8.56 38.56 -8.98
C GLN A 615 -8.11 37.47 -7.99
N TYR A 616 -7.40 36.44 -8.47
CA TYR A 616 -7.11 35.24 -7.66
C TYR A 616 -5.68 35.15 -7.14
N LEU A 617 -4.72 35.84 -7.77
CA LEU A 617 -3.30 35.81 -7.37
C LEU A 617 -2.83 37.13 -6.74
N GLY A 618 -3.56 38.24 -6.93
CA GLY A 618 -3.38 39.47 -6.16
C GLY A 618 -3.40 40.74 -7.01
N GLU A 619 -4.47 41.53 -6.88
CA GLU A 619 -4.72 42.75 -7.66
C GLU A 619 -3.76 43.90 -7.33
N LYS A 620 -3.26 43.94 -6.09
CA LYS A 620 -2.36 45.01 -5.59
C LYS A 620 -0.87 44.75 -5.84
N LEU A 621 -0.55 43.69 -6.56
CA LEU A 621 0.81 43.28 -6.85
C LEU A 621 1.31 43.92 -8.15
N GLU A 622 2.61 44.22 -8.22
CA GLU A 622 3.23 44.69 -9.47
C GLU A 622 3.56 43.49 -10.36
N TRP A 623 2.91 43.40 -11.53
CA TRP A 623 3.01 42.26 -12.44
C TRP A 623 3.85 42.58 -13.68
N LEU A 624 4.70 41.63 -14.05
CA LEU A 624 5.26 41.50 -15.38
C LEU A 624 4.35 40.54 -16.17
N GLU A 625 3.82 40.96 -17.32
CA GLU A 625 2.83 40.18 -18.07
C GLU A 625 3.15 40.07 -19.55
N TYR A 626 2.77 38.94 -20.14
CA TYR A 626 2.82 38.68 -21.57
C TYR A 626 1.57 37.88 -21.97
N GLN A 627 0.86 38.35 -23.01
CA GLN A 627 -0.29 37.68 -23.56
C GLN A 627 -0.20 37.60 -25.08
N ASP A 628 -0.34 36.39 -25.62
CA ASP A 628 -0.55 36.14 -27.04
C ASP A 628 -1.90 35.45 -27.23
N ARG A 629 -2.90 36.24 -27.64
CA ARG A 629 -4.28 35.77 -27.84
C ARG A 629 -4.41 34.81 -29.02
N ALA A 630 -3.53 34.90 -30.03
CA ALA A 630 -3.60 34.05 -31.21
C ALA A 630 -3.19 32.61 -30.87
N THR A 631 -2.07 32.46 -30.16
CA THR A 631 -1.62 31.13 -29.69
C THR A 631 -2.31 30.70 -28.39
N GLY A 632 -2.97 31.62 -27.69
CA GLY A 632 -3.61 31.37 -26.39
C GLY A 632 -2.61 31.24 -25.25
N ARG A 633 -1.43 31.84 -25.38
CA ARG A 633 -0.38 31.82 -24.36
C ARG A 633 -0.52 33.01 -23.44
N TYR A 634 -0.39 32.76 -22.15
CA TYR A 634 -0.35 33.79 -21.14
C TYR A 634 0.73 33.49 -20.11
N ARG A 635 1.49 34.51 -19.71
CA ARG A 635 2.57 34.40 -18.74
C ARG A 635 2.58 35.62 -17.86
N CYS A 636 2.72 35.43 -16.57
CA CYS A 636 2.96 36.54 -15.66
C CYS A 636 3.92 36.17 -14.55
N ALA A 637 4.55 37.19 -13.97
CA ALA A 637 5.37 37.06 -12.77
C ALA A 637 5.22 38.30 -11.89
N ASN A 638 5.05 38.10 -10.58
CA ASN A 638 5.14 39.15 -9.59
C ASN A 638 6.50 39.06 -8.87
N ILE A 639 7.18 40.20 -8.80
CA ILE A 639 8.49 40.34 -8.16
C ILE A 639 8.35 41.34 -7.02
N VAL A 640 8.78 40.97 -5.82
CA VAL A 640 8.75 41.83 -4.63
C VAL A 640 10.17 41.99 -4.12
N GLU A 641 10.64 43.24 -4.04
CA GLU A 641 12.01 43.56 -3.59
C GLU A 641 13.11 42.81 -4.38
N GLY A 642 12.86 42.54 -5.66
CA GLY A 642 13.77 41.79 -6.53
C GLY A 642 13.62 40.26 -6.46
N HIS A 643 12.87 39.72 -5.51
CA HIS A 643 12.61 38.29 -5.40
C HIS A 643 11.37 37.85 -6.20
N LEU A 644 11.43 36.67 -6.80
CA LEU A 644 10.25 36.06 -7.40
C LEU A 644 9.24 35.65 -6.31
N ASN A 645 8.02 36.17 -6.40
CA ASN A 645 6.96 35.88 -5.45
C ASN A 645 5.93 34.89 -6.02
N ILE A 646 5.44 35.14 -7.24
CA ILE A 646 4.47 34.29 -7.95
C ILE A 646 4.78 34.33 -9.44
N CYS A 647 4.57 33.24 -10.17
CA CYS A 647 4.48 33.25 -11.62
C CYS A 647 3.48 32.22 -12.15
N MET A 648 2.93 32.49 -13.33
CA MET A 648 1.96 31.62 -13.99
C MET A 648 2.28 31.50 -15.48
N PHE A 649 2.09 30.31 -16.03
CA PHE A 649 2.28 29.99 -17.45
C PHE A 649 1.11 29.17 -17.96
N ILE A 650 0.39 29.69 -18.95
CA ILE A 650 -0.78 29.06 -19.59
C ILE A 650 -0.53 28.88 -21.08
N GLY A 651 -1.04 27.77 -21.63
CA GLY A 651 -1.08 27.50 -23.06
C GLY A 651 -2.26 26.60 -23.44
N LYS A 652 -2.42 26.35 -24.75
CA LYS A 652 -3.39 25.38 -25.30
C LYS A 652 -2.85 23.96 -25.34
N ASP A 653 -1.54 23.79 -25.19
CA ASP A 653 -0.82 22.53 -25.33
C ASP A 653 0.17 22.32 -24.18
N GLU A 654 0.88 21.19 -24.24
CA GLU A 654 1.83 20.73 -23.23
C GLU A 654 3.18 21.47 -23.33
N ASN A 655 3.36 22.34 -24.34
CA ASN A 655 4.62 23.04 -24.64
C ASN A 655 4.81 24.26 -23.71
N LEU A 656 4.96 23.96 -22.43
CA LEU A 656 5.14 24.91 -21.34
C LEU A 656 6.58 24.86 -20.81
N PRO A 657 7.10 25.97 -20.23
CA PRO A 657 8.47 25.99 -19.73
C PRO A 657 8.79 24.94 -18.66
N SER A 658 10.09 24.65 -18.53
CA SER A 658 10.64 23.75 -17.51
C SER A 658 10.31 24.24 -16.10
N ARG A 659 9.60 23.41 -15.33
CA ARG A 659 9.21 23.72 -13.94
C ARG A 659 10.45 23.87 -13.06
N SER A 660 11.40 22.94 -13.17
CA SER A 660 12.63 22.92 -12.36
C SER A 660 13.46 24.19 -12.52
N SER A 661 13.57 24.68 -13.75
CA SER A 661 14.39 25.84 -14.08
C SER A 661 13.79 27.13 -13.55
N ILE A 662 12.46 27.24 -13.52
CA ILE A 662 11.79 28.40 -12.91
C ILE A 662 11.74 28.28 -11.38
N ILE A 663 11.52 27.08 -10.82
CA ILE A 663 11.58 26.84 -9.36
C ILE A 663 12.93 27.29 -8.79
N ALA A 664 14.02 27.10 -9.53
CA ALA A 664 15.35 27.55 -9.12
C ALA A 664 15.44 29.07 -8.88
N LEU A 665 14.63 29.87 -9.59
CA LEU A 665 14.62 31.33 -9.46
C LEU A 665 14.03 31.80 -8.12
N PHE A 666 13.19 31.00 -7.46
CA PHE A 666 12.66 31.30 -6.12
C PHE A 666 13.74 31.27 -5.03
N ALA A 667 14.90 30.66 -5.30
CA ALA A 667 16.03 30.64 -4.38
C ALA A 667 16.97 31.85 -4.55
N ARG A 668 16.74 32.72 -5.53
CA ARG A 668 17.59 33.88 -5.80
C ARG A 668 17.32 35.00 -4.81
N ASP A 669 18.40 35.63 -4.34
CA ASP A 669 18.31 36.85 -3.53
C ASP A 669 17.80 38.05 -4.35
N SER A 670 18.03 38.07 -5.66
CA SER A 670 17.42 39.04 -6.56
C SER A 670 17.50 38.54 -8.00
N LEU A 671 16.46 38.78 -8.79
CA LEU A 671 16.41 38.43 -10.20
C LEU A 671 17.13 39.48 -11.06
N THR A 672 18.05 39.01 -11.90
CA THR A 672 18.69 39.82 -12.93
C THR A 672 17.70 40.24 -14.02
N PRO A 673 17.95 41.34 -14.77
CA PRO A 673 17.11 41.73 -15.90
C PRO A 673 16.91 40.61 -16.94
N ALA A 674 17.93 39.79 -17.17
CA ALA A 674 17.87 38.65 -18.08
C ALA A 674 16.94 37.55 -17.56
N GLU A 675 17.01 37.20 -16.27
CA GLU A 675 16.10 36.22 -15.65
C GLU A 675 14.64 36.73 -15.66
N ARG A 676 14.43 38.04 -15.41
CA ARG A 676 13.09 38.66 -15.53
C ARG A 676 12.53 38.55 -16.95
N MET A 677 13.34 38.83 -17.96
CA MET A 677 12.96 38.63 -19.37
C MET A 677 12.75 37.15 -19.71
N GLY A 678 13.53 36.25 -19.12
CA GLY A 678 13.39 34.80 -19.24
C GLY A 678 12.01 34.29 -18.79
N LEU A 679 11.45 34.87 -17.71
CA LEU A 679 10.09 34.55 -17.25
C LEU A 679 9.02 34.92 -18.29
N LEU A 680 9.16 36.05 -18.99
CA LEU A 680 8.20 36.47 -20.02
C LEU A 680 8.36 35.70 -21.34
N THR A 681 9.61 35.44 -21.74
CA THR A 681 9.94 34.70 -22.96
C THR A 681 9.77 33.18 -22.79
N GLY A 682 9.64 32.69 -21.55
CA GLY A 682 9.47 31.27 -21.22
C GLY A 682 10.75 30.45 -21.37
N HIS A 683 11.91 31.11 -21.31
CA HIS A 683 13.24 30.49 -21.43
C HIS A 683 13.98 30.65 -20.10
N ALA A 684 14.01 29.59 -19.29
CA ALA A 684 14.90 29.49 -18.13
C ALA A 684 15.96 28.43 -18.47
N ASN A 685 17.25 28.77 -18.35
CA ASN A 685 18.38 27.87 -18.66
C ASN A 685 18.19 26.52 -17.97
N ASP A 686 18.17 25.45 -18.75
CA ASP A 686 17.74 24.11 -18.34
C ASP A 686 18.96 23.22 -18.06
N ASP A 687 19.44 23.24 -16.82
CA ASP A 687 20.70 22.58 -16.44
C ASP A 687 20.55 21.57 -15.29
N ARG A 688 19.34 21.08 -14.99
CA ARG A 688 19.14 20.09 -13.90
C ARG A 688 18.75 18.70 -14.35
N ASP A 689 19.27 17.77 -13.58
CA ASP A 689 19.25 16.33 -13.76
C ASP A 689 18.09 15.66 -13.00
N SER A 690 17.29 14.81 -13.67
CA SER A 690 16.18 14.06 -13.05
C SER A 690 16.69 13.08 -11.98
N ILE A 691 16.16 13.14 -10.75
CA ILE A 691 16.64 12.30 -9.65
C ILE A 691 16.17 10.84 -9.81
N VAL A 692 17.09 9.89 -9.67
CA VAL A 692 16.83 8.44 -9.72
C VAL A 692 16.86 7.83 -8.31
N CYS A 693 17.78 8.28 -7.44
CA CYS A 693 17.88 7.80 -6.05
C CYS A 693 17.46 8.87 -5.03
N SER A 694 16.31 8.70 -4.36
CA SER A 694 15.81 9.65 -3.35
C SER A 694 16.61 9.65 -2.06
N CYS A 695 17.19 8.51 -1.65
CA CYS A 695 17.93 8.39 -0.40
C CYS A 695 19.14 9.32 -0.35
N PHE A 696 19.86 9.41 -1.47
CA PHE A 696 21.08 10.19 -1.60
C PHE A 696 20.96 11.35 -2.59
N SER A 697 19.76 11.59 -3.12
CA SER A 697 19.48 12.63 -4.13
C SER A 697 20.38 12.57 -5.36
N VAL A 698 20.57 11.36 -5.91
CA VAL A 698 21.42 11.13 -7.10
C VAL A 698 20.59 11.25 -8.38
N GLY A 699 21.07 12.08 -9.31
CA GLY A 699 20.49 12.35 -10.63
C GLY A 699 20.84 11.36 -11.73
N ARG A 700 20.04 11.31 -12.79
CA ARG A 700 20.15 10.45 -13.97
C ARG A 700 21.36 10.77 -14.86
N ASN A 701 21.68 12.03 -15.10
CA ASN A 701 22.86 12.53 -15.81
C ASN A 701 24.13 12.23 -15.01
N ALA A 702 24.11 12.40 -13.68
CA ALA A 702 25.21 11.99 -12.81
C ALA A 702 25.45 10.46 -12.90
N LEU A 703 24.36 9.69 -12.93
CA LEU A 703 24.42 8.23 -13.16
C LEU A 703 24.94 7.90 -14.56
N PHE A 704 24.41 8.53 -15.61
CA PHE A 704 24.89 8.33 -16.98
C PHE A 704 26.38 8.64 -17.12
N LYS A 705 26.80 9.78 -16.57
CA LYS A 705 28.19 10.22 -16.56
C LYS A 705 29.08 9.19 -15.85
N ALA A 706 28.70 8.75 -14.65
CA ALA A 706 29.47 7.76 -13.91
C ALA A 706 29.51 6.40 -14.62
N ILE A 707 28.38 5.92 -15.15
CA ILE A 707 28.29 4.66 -15.90
C ILE A 707 29.21 4.71 -17.13
N TYR A 708 29.16 5.81 -17.89
CA TYR A 708 29.93 5.98 -19.12
C TYR A 708 31.42 6.21 -18.86
N GLU A 709 31.78 7.17 -18.01
CA GLU A 709 33.18 7.56 -17.78
C GLU A 709 33.96 6.55 -16.93
N GLN A 710 33.29 5.88 -15.98
CA GLN A 710 33.94 4.93 -15.06
C GLN A 710 33.67 3.46 -15.45
N GLY A 711 32.92 3.20 -16.53
CA GLY A 711 32.63 1.85 -17.01
C GLY A 711 31.85 0.98 -16.01
N LEU A 712 30.92 1.58 -15.24
CA LEU A 712 30.17 0.88 -14.20
C LEU A 712 29.10 -0.01 -14.84
N ASN A 713 29.22 -1.32 -14.68
CA ASN A 713 28.37 -2.32 -15.34
C ASN A 713 27.39 -3.00 -14.38
N THR A 714 27.43 -2.69 -13.08
CA THR A 714 26.50 -3.23 -12.09
C THR A 714 25.94 -2.15 -11.16
N PRO A 715 24.71 -2.32 -10.62
CA PRO A 715 24.19 -1.42 -9.59
C PRO A 715 25.07 -1.36 -8.33
N ALA A 716 25.81 -2.41 -8.00
CA ALA A 716 26.73 -2.42 -6.87
C ALA A 716 27.90 -1.43 -7.09
N GLN A 717 28.49 -1.42 -8.28
CA GLN A 717 29.54 -0.46 -8.66
C GLN A 717 29.02 0.99 -8.64
N ILE A 718 27.79 1.22 -9.11
CA ILE A 718 27.11 2.52 -8.97
C ILE A 718 26.90 2.89 -7.49
N GLY A 719 26.54 1.92 -6.66
CA GLY A 719 26.37 2.09 -5.22
C GLY A 719 27.66 2.48 -4.51
N GLU A 720 28.81 1.93 -4.92
CA GLU A 720 30.12 2.33 -4.40
C GLU A 720 30.49 3.75 -4.84
N ALA A 721 30.29 4.08 -6.12
CA ALA A 721 30.69 5.38 -6.67
C ALA A 721 29.80 6.54 -6.22
N LEU A 722 28.48 6.33 -6.16
CA LEU A 722 27.48 7.39 -5.99
C LEU A 722 26.52 7.16 -4.83
N LYS A 723 26.67 6.06 -4.07
CA LYS A 723 25.73 5.60 -3.03
C LYS A 723 24.32 5.24 -3.55
N ALA A 724 24.02 5.46 -4.82
CA ALA A 724 22.72 5.12 -5.38
C ALA A 724 22.48 3.60 -5.34
N GLY A 725 21.35 3.19 -4.75
CA GLY A 725 21.00 1.77 -4.62
C GLY A 725 21.53 1.08 -3.36
N SER A 726 22.39 1.72 -2.56
CA SER A 726 23.01 1.09 -1.39
C SER A 726 22.19 1.16 -0.09
N ASN A 727 21.27 2.13 0.05
CA ASN A 727 20.49 2.29 1.30
C ASN A 727 19.18 1.50 1.29
N CYS A 728 18.24 1.81 0.40
CA CYS A 728 16.93 1.16 0.34
C CYS A 728 16.75 0.23 -0.88
N SER A 729 17.74 0.20 -1.78
CA SER A 729 17.75 -0.62 -3.01
C SER A 729 16.59 -0.39 -3.99
N SER A 730 15.72 0.58 -3.72
CA SER A 730 14.48 0.80 -4.47
C SER A 730 14.69 1.41 -5.87
N CYS A 731 15.84 2.04 -6.10
CA CYS A 731 16.24 2.56 -7.41
C CYS A 731 17.04 1.57 -8.25
N ILE A 732 17.40 0.38 -7.72
CA ILE A 732 18.18 -0.64 -8.45
C ILE A 732 17.58 -1.01 -9.82
N PRO A 733 16.25 -1.23 -9.97
CA PRO A 733 15.63 -1.49 -11.27
C PRO A 733 15.95 -0.40 -12.31
N GLU A 734 15.84 0.86 -11.91
CA GLU A 734 16.13 2.00 -12.78
C GLU A 734 17.63 2.13 -13.09
N LEU A 735 18.50 1.81 -12.12
CA LEU A 735 19.95 1.72 -12.34
C LEU A 735 20.30 0.66 -13.39
N LYS A 736 19.70 -0.53 -13.32
CA LYS A 736 19.87 -1.58 -14.33
C LYS A 736 19.40 -1.12 -15.71
N GLY A 737 18.24 -0.46 -15.77
CA GLY A 737 17.73 0.12 -17.02
C GLY A 737 18.67 1.16 -17.64
N LEU A 738 19.31 2.00 -16.82
CA LEU A 738 20.31 2.96 -17.27
C LEU A 738 21.58 2.26 -17.79
N ILE A 739 22.09 1.25 -17.08
CA ILE A 739 23.24 0.44 -17.53
C ILE A 739 22.94 -0.21 -18.88
N ALA A 740 21.77 -0.84 -19.02
CA ALA A 740 21.35 -1.48 -20.28
C ALA A 740 21.27 -0.47 -21.43
N LYS A 741 20.77 0.74 -21.17
CA LYS A 741 20.65 1.81 -22.16
C LYS A 741 22.02 2.33 -22.63
N VAL A 742 23.00 2.46 -21.73
CA VAL A 742 24.38 2.86 -22.10
C VAL A 742 25.11 1.72 -22.82
N GLY A 743 24.99 0.49 -22.33
CA GLY A 743 25.60 -0.70 -22.96
C GLY A 743 25.06 -1.00 -24.36
N GLY A 744 23.80 -0.64 -24.64
CA GLY A 744 23.20 -0.74 -25.99
C GLY A 744 23.69 0.32 -26.98
N GLN A 745 24.07 1.52 -26.50
CA GLN A 745 24.62 2.59 -27.35
C GLN A 745 26.06 2.31 -27.78
N GLY A 746 26.83 1.56 -27.00
CA GLY A 746 28.19 1.11 -27.36
C GLY A 746 28.26 0.13 -28.54
N LYS A 747 27.13 -0.50 -28.93
CA LYS A 747 27.06 -1.41 -30.11
C LYS A 747 26.61 -0.73 -31.41
N LYS A 748 26.26 0.57 -31.37
CA LYS A 748 25.91 1.36 -32.57
C LYS A 748 27.02 2.29 -33.05
N VAL A 749 28.19 2.27 -32.40
CA VAL A 749 29.36 3.09 -32.74
C VAL A 749 30.64 2.24 -32.79
N ALA A 750 30.51 0.96 -33.17
CA ALA A 750 31.65 0.11 -33.54
C ALA A 750 31.47 -0.38 -34.97
#